data_AF-A0AB35K7L1-F1
#
_entry.id   AF-A0AB35K7L1-F1
#
_cell.length_a   1.000
_cell.length_b   1.000
_cell.length_c   1.000
_cell.angle_alpha   90.00
_cell.angle_beta   90.00
_cell.angle_gamma   90.00
#
_symmetry.space_group_name_H-M   'P 1'
#
loop_
_entity.id
_entity.type
_entity.pdbx_description
1 polymer ?
#
loop_
_entity_poly.entity_id
_entity_poly.type
_entity_poly.pdbx_seq_one_letter_code
_entity_poly.pdbx_strand_id
1 'polypeptide(L)'
;MKKGKLKIYFGYAAGVGKTFAMLEGAREVQKSGIDVVSGYIEPHNRPETSKLIEGLETLPLKKINYKGIQLKEFNLEEALIRRPQVILVDELAHTNCHGSRNKKRFQDIEELLKAGIDVFTTINIQHLEGLNDVIEKITGIIVNEKIPDYIFEEADQIELIDIEPVDLLERLDKGKIYQLNKVNQAKENFFTLEKLIALREIALRKTADQVNKSAIRKAQNKKSIYAKEHVLVCVSASPSASHVIHAAARLAVAFKAEFTALYIGDLENSSKEEKDRLRQNLRLAEQLGAKLSVLYGDNVSKQIVEYAKISQISKLVIGKSVQSSFWSRENIVDLISQEAPELDIYVIPNARGQQKNTSGTLYNFKKIRFSLSDLLKTILMLTLVTSCGLAFKYWNFNVANIIMLYILGVQINAIFTKGRIFSLISSVLSVLCFNYFFTEPYYTFVAFSSNYPITFLIMLAAGLITSTLIKRIQEQVRVSAEKSYRTEVLLQTNKDLAQVDSVVEILEATVQQLKKLLDRDIVIYPIKDKVLGDELYFSTESSKYNLEKYQNFNERGVAEWVMHNNKRAGATTNTLSAANYLYLSIRGKNQSFAVIGILMKDKNELETFEKSIILAILGEAGLALEKEILREVQQKNEIQIEQEQLRVNLLRAISHDLRTPLTSISGHAKLLMKNDSTINKLQIQELSAYIYDDSMWLINLVENLLSITRLDEKIELKLEANIIDEVVEEALKHVDRHLKQHEFSLNLADELLMAKMDVALMIQVIVNLINNAVKYTPINSKIELQTKKINDELVLEVSDNGPGITDKAKEKIFDLFYTDENRQVDSKRGLGLGLSLCKSIILAHGGQIYVKDNQPNGAIIGFKLPLEEVLISDEQ
;
A
#
# COMPACT_ATOMS: atom_id res chain seq x y z
N MET A 1 -12.12 -22.71 -17.97
CA MET A 1 -13.58 -22.83 -18.26
C MET A 1 -14.26 -21.55 -17.80
N LYS A 2 -15.33 -21.10 -18.48
CA LYS A 2 -16.06 -19.90 -18.10
C LYS A 2 -16.92 -20.19 -16.86
N LYS A 3 -16.78 -19.38 -15.79
CA LYS A 3 -17.61 -19.47 -14.58
C LYS A 3 -19.08 -19.20 -14.96
N GLY A 4 -20.01 -19.96 -14.36
CA GLY A 4 -21.45 -19.73 -14.50
C GLY A 4 -21.87 -18.40 -13.87
N LYS A 5 -23.06 -17.92 -14.23
CA LYS A 5 -23.62 -16.64 -13.77
C LYS A 5 -24.61 -16.83 -12.64
N LEU A 6 -24.55 -15.92 -11.67
CA LEU A 6 -25.48 -15.90 -10.54
C LEU A 6 -26.54 -14.80 -10.71
N LYS A 7 -27.82 -15.19 -10.76
CA LYS A 7 -28.97 -14.27 -10.71
C LYS A 7 -29.70 -14.40 -9.38
N ILE A 8 -29.79 -13.30 -8.65
CA ILE A 8 -30.45 -13.25 -7.34
C ILE A 8 -31.77 -12.47 -7.43
N TYR A 9 -32.87 -13.09 -7.04
CA TYR A 9 -34.15 -12.43 -6.83
C TYR A 9 -34.24 -11.98 -5.37
N PHE A 10 -34.13 -10.67 -5.16
CA PHE A 10 -33.95 -10.05 -3.86
C PHE A 10 -35.23 -9.37 -3.38
N GLY A 11 -35.54 -9.48 -2.10
CA GLY A 11 -36.71 -8.83 -1.53
C GLY A 11 -36.50 -8.36 -0.10
N TYR A 12 -37.27 -7.38 0.33
CA TYR A 12 -37.19 -6.84 1.69
C TYR A 12 -37.90 -7.72 2.74
N ALA A 13 -38.77 -8.63 2.32
CA ALA A 13 -39.51 -9.52 3.21
C ALA A 13 -39.93 -10.83 2.52
N ALA A 14 -40.35 -11.80 3.33
CA ALA A 14 -41.06 -12.98 2.83
C ALA A 14 -42.44 -12.59 2.27
N GLY A 15 -42.87 -13.24 1.19
CA GLY A 15 -44.19 -13.00 0.58
C GLY A 15 -44.24 -11.91 -0.50
N VAL A 16 -43.16 -11.17 -0.74
CA VAL A 16 -43.10 -10.16 -1.83
C VAL A 16 -43.19 -10.76 -3.24
N GLY A 17 -42.96 -12.06 -3.39
CA GLY A 17 -43.10 -12.77 -4.67
C GLY A 17 -41.80 -13.30 -5.31
N LYS A 18 -40.69 -13.32 -4.57
CA LYS A 18 -39.36 -13.75 -5.10
C LYS A 18 -39.37 -15.08 -5.84
N THR A 19 -39.90 -16.15 -5.24
CA THR A 19 -39.98 -17.48 -5.87
C THR A 19 -40.85 -17.48 -7.13
N PHE A 20 -41.93 -16.70 -7.13
CA PHE A 20 -42.78 -16.55 -8.31
C PHE A 20 -42.03 -15.85 -9.45
N ALA A 21 -41.38 -14.72 -9.18
CA ALA A 21 -40.57 -13.99 -10.16
C ALA A 21 -39.39 -14.83 -10.68
N MET A 22 -38.76 -15.61 -9.81
CA MET A 22 -37.70 -16.56 -10.19
C MET A 22 -38.21 -17.59 -11.20
N LEU A 23 -39.39 -18.17 -10.97
CA LEU A 23 -40.01 -19.15 -11.86
C LEU A 23 -40.51 -18.54 -13.16
N GLU A 24 -41.03 -17.31 -13.12
CA GLU A 24 -41.43 -16.56 -14.31
C GLU A 24 -40.21 -16.29 -15.21
N GLY A 25 -39.11 -15.77 -14.64
CA GLY A 25 -37.86 -15.56 -15.36
C GLY A 25 -37.25 -16.87 -15.87
N ALA A 26 -37.38 -17.97 -15.12
CA ALA A 26 -36.95 -19.29 -15.56
C ALA A 26 -37.72 -19.78 -16.80
N ARG A 27 -39.04 -19.53 -16.85
CA ARG A 27 -39.88 -19.87 -18.02
C ARG A 27 -39.57 -19.05 -19.25
N GLU A 28 -39.28 -17.76 -19.09
CA GLU A 28 -38.84 -16.92 -20.21
C GLU A 28 -37.55 -17.46 -20.84
N VAL A 29 -36.59 -17.83 -19.99
CA VAL A 29 -35.33 -18.45 -20.41
C VAL A 29 -35.57 -19.81 -21.08
N GLN A 30 -36.43 -20.66 -20.51
CA GLN A 30 -36.78 -21.96 -21.11
C GLN A 30 -37.44 -21.79 -22.49
N LYS A 31 -38.35 -20.81 -22.66
CA LYS A 31 -38.98 -20.49 -23.95
C LYS A 31 -37.97 -20.07 -25.02
N SER A 32 -36.83 -19.52 -24.62
CA SER A 32 -35.73 -19.19 -25.54
C SER A 32 -34.87 -20.39 -25.95
N GLY A 33 -35.23 -21.61 -25.52
CA GLY A 33 -34.54 -22.85 -25.88
C GLY A 33 -33.36 -23.21 -24.98
N ILE A 34 -33.21 -22.56 -23.82
CA ILE A 34 -32.16 -22.84 -22.84
C ILE A 34 -32.59 -24.00 -21.92
N ASP A 35 -31.65 -24.91 -21.60
CA ASP A 35 -31.88 -26.06 -20.70
C ASP A 35 -31.99 -25.58 -19.23
N VAL A 36 -33.21 -25.58 -18.70
CA VAL A 36 -33.55 -25.11 -17.34
C VAL A 36 -34.06 -26.26 -16.49
N VAL A 37 -33.43 -26.47 -15.33
CA VAL A 37 -33.78 -27.53 -14.38
C VAL A 37 -34.13 -26.94 -13.01
N SER A 38 -35.19 -27.46 -12.39
CA SER A 38 -35.55 -27.17 -11.01
C SER A 38 -34.76 -28.04 -10.04
N GLY A 39 -33.85 -27.43 -9.28
CA GLY A 39 -33.04 -28.11 -8.27
C GLY A 39 -33.76 -28.22 -6.92
N TYR A 40 -34.01 -27.07 -6.29
CA TYR A 40 -34.78 -26.98 -5.05
C TYR A 40 -35.70 -25.77 -5.12
N ILE A 41 -36.99 -25.99 -4.85
CA ILE A 41 -38.00 -24.93 -4.72
C ILE A 41 -38.75 -25.19 -3.42
N GLU A 42 -38.86 -24.16 -2.59
CA GLU A 42 -39.55 -24.28 -1.32
C GLU A 42 -41.05 -24.62 -1.56
N PRO A 43 -41.58 -25.71 -0.98
CA PRO A 43 -42.95 -26.14 -1.21
C PRO A 43 -43.94 -25.18 -0.54
N HIS A 44 -44.42 -24.20 -1.30
CA HIS A 44 -45.54 -23.36 -0.90
C HIS A 44 -46.85 -23.93 -1.44
N ASN A 45 -47.90 -24.01 -0.62
CA ASN A 45 -49.27 -24.38 -1.04
C ASN A 45 -49.94 -23.25 -1.86
N ARG A 46 -49.33 -22.86 -2.98
CA ARG A 46 -49.80 -21.76 -3.84
C ARG A 46 -50.11 -22.28 -5.23
N PRO A 47 -51.38 -22.34 -5.65
CA PRO A 47 -51.77 -22.91 -6.94
C PRO A 47 -51.15 -22.17 -8.13
N GLU A 48 -50.90 -20.86 -8.01
CA GLU A 48 -50.24 -20.06 -9.04
C GLU A 48 -48.75 -20.45 -9.22
N THR A 49 -48.03 -20.73 -8.13
CA THR A 49 -46.62 -21.14 -8.18
C THR A 49 -46.49 -22.59 -8.67
N SER A 50 -47.40 -23.48 -8.25
CA SER A 50 -47.43 -24.88 -8.73
C SER A 50 -47.63 -24.97 -10.23
N LYS A 51 -48.51 -24.14 -10.82
CA LYS A 51 -48.70 -24.04 -12.27
C LYS A 51 -47.45 -23.60 -13.02
N LEU A 52 -46.53 -22.85 -12.39
CA LEU A 52 -45.27 -22.44 -13.01
C LEU A 52 -44.22 -23.56 -13.00
N ILE A 53 -44.30 -24.47 -12.02
CA ILE A 53 -43.43 -25.64 -11.89
C ILE A 53 -43.84 -26.74 -12.87
N GLU A 54 -45.14 -26.87 -13.16
CA GLU A 54 -45.65 -27.81 -14.18
C GLU A 54 -44.96 -27.55 -15.54
N GLY A 55 -44.22 -28.55 -16.03
CA GLY A 55 -43.44 -28.48 -17.28
C GLY A 55 -41.94 -28.16 -17.14
N LEU A 56 -41.44 -27.89 -15.92
CA LEU A 56 -40.00 -27.82 -15.65
C LEU A 56 -39.47 -29.20 -15.22
N GLU A 57 -38.33 -29.62 -15.79
CA GLU A 57 -37.62 -30.81 -15.32
C GLU A 57 -37.19 -30.58 -13.86
N THR A 58 -37.51 -31.52 -12.96
CA THR A 58 -37.23 -31.38 -11.52
C THR A 58 -36.31 -32.50 -11.06
N LEU A 59 -35.18 -32.13 -10.43
CA LEU A 59 -34.24 -33.09 -9.88
C LEU A 59 -34.81 -33.80 -8.63
N PRO A 60 -34.50 -35.09 -8.43
CA PRO A 60 -34.92 -35.79 -7.24
C PRO A 60 -34.20 -35.24 -5.99
N LEU A 61 -34.99 -34.80 -5.01
CA LEU A 61 -34.47 -34.30 -3.72
C LEU A 61 -33.83 -35.43 -2.91
N LYS A 62 -32.72 -35.13 -2.24
CA LYS A 62 -32.02 -36.07 -1.36
C LYS A 62 -32.81 -36.21 -0.05
N LYS A 63 -33.22 -37.43 0.30
CA LYS A 63 -33.92 -37.72 1.56
C LYS A 63 -32.90 -38.03 2.65
N ILE A 64 -32.81 -37.20 3.68
CA ILE A 64 -31.88 -37.36 4.80
C ILE A 64 -32.71 -37.57 6.08
N ASN A 65 -32.39 -38.62 6.84
CA ASN A 65 -33.09 -38.91 8.09
C ASN A 65 -32.35 -38.22 9.25
N TYR A 66 -32.99 -37.24 9.89
CA TYR A 66 -32.40 -36.47 10.97
C TYR A 66 -33.35 -36.39 12.16
N LYS A 67 -32.90 -36.85 13.34
CA LYS A 67 -33.70 -36.90 14.59
C LYS A 67 -35.09 -37.56 14.43
N GLY A 68 -35.18 -38.61 13.60
CA GLY A 68 -36.44 -39.35 13.36
C GLY A 68 -37.41 -38.70 12.37
N ILE A 69 -37.03 -37.59 11.72
CA ILE A 69 -37.81 -36.90 10.68
C ILE A 69 -37.06 -37.04 9.34
N GLN A 70 -37.77 -37.45 8.28
CA GLN A 70 -37.24 -37.42 6.91
C GLN A 70 -37.28 -36.00 6.35
N LEU A 71 -36.11 -35.38 6.20
CA LEU A 71 -35.95 -34.07 5.56
C LEU A 71 -35.61 -34.26 4.08
N LYS A 72 -36.14 -33.38 3.23
CA LYS A 72 -35.81 -33.33 1.79
C LYS A 72 -34.85 -32.17 1.56
N GLU A 73 -33.70 -32.44 0.98
CA GLU A 73 -32.63 -31.45 0.75
C GLU A 73 -32.22 -31.42 -0.73
N PHE A 74 -31.62 -30.31 -1.16
CA PHE A 74 -31.07 -30.16 -2.51
C PHE A 74 -29.97 -31.20 -2.78
N ASN A 75 -30.02 -31.84 -3.95
CA ASN A 75 -29.05 -32.85 -4.37
C ASN A 75 -27.99 -32.24 -5.30
N LEU A 76 -26.91 -31.71 -4.72
CA LEU A 76 -25.80 -31.11 -5.47
C LEU A 76 -25.09 -32.10 -6.41
N GLU A 77 -24.94 -33.37 -6.01
CA GLU A 77 -24.24 -34.38 -6.80
C GLU A 77 -24.95 -34.66 -8.12
N GLU A 78 -26.27 -34.88 -8.07
CA GLU A 78 -27.09 -35.06 -9.27
C GLU A 78 -27.09 -33.80 -10.16
N ALA A 79 -27.13 -32.60 -9.56
CA ALA A 79 -27.06 -31.36 -10.32
C ALA A 79 -25.74 -31.21 -11.10
N LEU A 80 -24.61 -31.61 -10.49
CA LEU A 80 -23.29 -31.59 -11.15
C LEU A 80 -23.16 -32.66 -12.24
N ILE A 81 -23.79 -33.83 -12.06
CA ILE A 81 -23.82 -34.91 -13.07
C ILE A 81 -24.69 -34.51 -14.26
N ARG A 82 -25.91 -33.99 -14.02
CA ARG A 82 -26.86 -33.56 -15.06
C ARG A 82 -26.37 -32.34 -15.84
N ARG A 83 -25.62 -31.45 -15.20
CA ARG A 83 -24.97 -30.27 -15.78
C ARG A 83 -25.88 -29.41 -16.71
N PRO A 84 -27.02 -28.91 -16.19
CA PRO A 84 -27.91 -28.04 -16.97
C PRO A 84 -27.26 -26.69 -17.30
N GLN A 85 -27.84 -25.94 -18.25
CA GLN A 85 -27.40 -24.56 -18.50
C GLN A 85 -27.81 -23.63 -17.37
N VAL A 86 -29.04 -23.76 -16.87
CA VAL A 86 -29.58 -22.98 -15.75
C VAL A 86 -30.21 -23.92 -14.72
N ILE A 87 -29.94 -23.70 -13.44
CA ILE A 87 -30.58 -24.41 -12.34
C ILE A 87 -31.24 -23.46 -11.34
N LEU A 88 -32.45 -23.80 -10.90
CA LEU A 88 -33.21 -23.05 -9.90
C LEU A 88 -32.94 -23.63 -8.50
N VAL A 89 -32.45 -22.80 -7.59
CA VAL A 89 -32.13 -23.19 -6.22
C VAL A 89 -32.66 -22.10 -5.27
N ASP A 90 -33.83 -22.33 -4.69
CA ASP A 90 -34.49 -21.38 -3.78
C ASP A 90 -33.81 -21.30 -2.40
N GLU A 91 -34.07 -20.23 -1.66
CA GLU A 91 -33.57 -19.94 -0.31
C GLU A 91 -32.05 -20.01 -0.14
N LEU A 92 -31.33 -19.05 -0.75
CA LEU A 92 -29.86 -18.96 -0.70
C LEU A 92 -29.24 -19.06 0.71
N ALA A 93 -29.96 -18.56 1.72
CA ALA A 93 -29.50 -18.50 3.11
C ALA A 93 -29.67 -19.79 3.93
N HIS A 94 -30.32 -20.80 3.33
CA HIS A 94 -30.64 -22.06 3.99
C HIS A 94 -29.39 -22.77 4.55
N THR A 95 -29.58 -23.39 5.71
CA THR A 95 -28.55 -24.25 6.33
C THR A 95 -28.85 -25.69 5.99
N ASN A 96 -27.95 -26.31 5.24
CA ASN A 96 -28.14 -27.68 4.79
C ASN A 96 -28.20 -28.66 5.97
N CYS A 97 -28.96 -29.73 5.81
CA CYS A 97 -29.08 -30.79 6.82
C CYS A 97 -27.71 -31.41 7.18
N HIS A 98 -27.55 -31.82 8.44
CA HIS A 98 -26.36 -32.56 8.89
C HIS A 98 -26.18 -33.85 8.07
N GLY A 99 -25.03 -34.01 7.42
CA GLY A 99 -24.74 -35.11 6.49
C GLY A 99 -24.70 -34.70 5.01
N SER A 100 -25.09 -33.45 4.69
CA SER A 100 -24.86 -32.86 3.37
C SER A 100 -23.39 -32.47 3.17
N ARG A 101 -22.93 -32.46 1.91
CA ARG A 101 -21.54 -32.16 1.52
C ARG A 101 -21.07 -30.79 2.02
N ASN A 102 -21.90 -29.77 1.85
CA ASN A 102 -21.65 -28.43 2.35
C ASN A 102 -22.62 -28.06 3.47
N LYS A 103 -22.17 -27.18 4.38
CA LYS A 103 -22.96 -26.71 5.53
C LYS A 103 -24.03 -25.69 5.14
N LYS A 104 -23.80 -24.92 4.07
CA LYS A 104 -24.67 -23.81 3.64
C LYS A 104 -24.99 -23.91 2.16
N ARG A 105 -26.23 -23.57 1.77
CA ARG A 105 -26.70 -23.66 0.38
C ARG A 105 -25.94 -22.74 -0.58
N PHE A 106 -25.49 -21.57 -0.11
CA PHE A 106 -24.65 -20.70 -0.94
C PHE A 106 -23.33 -21.37 -1.37
N GLN A 107 -22.79 -22.30 -0.58
CA GLN A 107 -21.57 -23.05 -0.92
C GLN A 107 -21.85 -24.06 -2.05
N ASP A 108 -23.03 -24.68 -2.05
CA ASP A 108 -23.48 -25.53 -3.16
C ASP A 108 -23.59 -24.73 -4.45
N ILE A 109 -24.12 -23.51 -4.35
CA ILE A 109 -24.24 -22.58 -5.48
C ILE A 109 -22.87 -22.15 -6.01
N GLU A 110 -21.90 -21.87 -5.13
CA GLU A 110 -20.52 -21.58 -5.55
C GLU A 110 -19.89 -22.76 -6.32
N GLU A 111 -20.16 -24.01 -5.94
CA GLU A 111 -19.70 -25.20 -6.67
C GLU A 111 -20.35 -25.31 -8.05
N LEU A 112 -21.67 -25.06 -8.15
CA LEU A 112 -22.39 -25.05 -9.44
C LEU A 112 -21.84 -23.97 -10.39
N LEU A 113 -21.60 -22.76 -9.89
CA LEU A 113 -21.03 -21.66 -10.67
C LEU A 113 -19.61 -22.00 -11.14
N LYS A 114 -18.79 -22.67 -10.31
CA LYS A 114 -17.45 -23.14 -10.69
C LYS A 114 -17.50 -24.23 -11.78
N ALA A 115 -18.54 -25.06 -11.79
CA ALA A 115 -18.78 -26.07 -12.83
C ALA A 115 -19.27 -25.47 -14.17
N GLY A 116 -19.58 -24.17 -14.20
CA GLY A 116 -20.06 -23.45 -15.38
C GLY A 116 -21.58 -23.48 -15.56
N ILE A 117 -22.35 -23.77 -14.50
CA ILE A 117 -23.81 -23.81 -14.50
C ILE A 117 -24.33 -22.45 -14.00
N ASP A 118 -25.27 -21.84 -14.72
CA ASP A 118 -25.92 -20.59 -14.28
C ASP A 118 -26.96 -20.90 -13.19
N VAL A 119 -27.04 -20.07 -12.15
CA VAL A 119 -27.90 -20.34 -10.98
C VAL A 119 -28.86 -19.18 -10.75
N PHE A 120 -30.16 -19.49 -10.64
CA PHE A 120 -31.19 -18.56 -10.19
C PHE A 120 -31.58 -18.91 -8.75
N THR A 121 -31.54 -17.92 -7.86
CA THR A 121 -31.80 -18.12 -6.42
C THR A 121 -32.57 -16.94 -5.82
N THR A 122 -33.13 -17.12 -4.63
CA THR A 122 -33.85 -16.06 -3.91
C THR A 122 -33.25 -15.78 -2.54
N ILE A 123 -33.36 -14.51 -2.11
CA ILE A 123 -32.91 -14.08 -0.78
C ILE A 123 -33.69 -12.88 -0.25
N ASN A 124 -33.83 -12.81 1.07
CA ASN A 124 -34.34 -11.63 1.78
C ASN A 124 -33.21 -10.77 2.35
N ILE A 125 -33.47 -9.46 2.49
CA ILE A 125 -32.57 -8.49 3.13
C ILE A 125 -32.05 -8.96 4.50
N GLN A 126 -32.88 -9.64 5.29
CA GLN A 126 -32.57 -10.11 6.64
C GLN A 126 -31.49 -11.20 6.72
N HIS A 127 -31.14 -11.82 5.60
CA HIS A 127 -30.13 -12.87 5.58
C HIS A 127 -28.73 -12.34 5.27
N LEU A 128 -28.58 -11.05 4.92
CA LEU A 128 -27.27 -10.44 4.69
C LEU A 128 -26.58 -10.17 6.03
N GLU A 129 -25.40 -10.75 6.21
CA GLU A 129 -24.65 -10.70 7.46
C GLU A 129 -24.38 -9.26 7.92
N GLY A 130 -23.95 -8.38 7.01
CA GLY A 130 -23.60 -6.99 7.31
C GLY A 130 -24.77 -6.08 7.69
N LEU A 131 -26.02 -6.55 7.55
CA LEU A 131 -27.22 -5.78 7.89
C LEU A 131 -27.99 -6.34 9.09
N ASN A 132 -27.51 -7.43 9.71
CA ASN A 132 -28.21 -8.06 10.82
C ASN A 132 -28.47 -7.12 11.99
N ASP A 133 -27.45 -6.41 12.48
CA ASP A 133 -27.59 -5.53 13.65
C ASP A 133 -28.63 -4.42 13.43
N VAL A 134 -28.74 -3.95 12.18
CA VAL A 134 -29.71 -2.92 11.79
C VAL A 134 -31.11 -3.52 11.72
N ILE A 135 -31.24 -4.69 11.11
CA ILE A 135 -32.51 -5.38 10.93
C ILE A 135 -33.05 -5.91 12.26
N GLU A 136 -32.19 -6.40 13.16
CA GLU A 136 -32.55 -6.82 14.50
C GLU A 136 -33.08 -5.64 15.32
N LYS A 137 -32.46 -4.45 15.23
CA LYS A 137 -32.97 -3.22 15.89
C LYS A 137 -34.36 -2.80 15.38
N ILE A 138 -34.64 -3.01 14.10
CA ILE A 138 -35.93 -2.65 13.49
C ILE A 138 -36.99 -3.71 13.81
N THR A 139 -36.65 -4.98 13.64
CA THR A 139 -37.63 -6.08 13.69
C THR A 139 -37.78 -6.67 15.09
N GLY A 140 -36.75 -6.58 15.93
CA GLY A 140 -36.66 -7.23 17.24
C GLY A 140 -36.37 -8.74 17.16
N ILE A 141 -36.01 -9.26 15.97
CA ILE A 141 -35.86 -10.69 15.72
C ILE A 141 -34.43 -10.97 15.26
N ILE A 142 -33.78 -11.93 15.93
CA ILE A 142 -32.45 -12.44 15.58
C ILE A 142 -32.60 -13.49 14.47
N VAL A 143 -31.95 -13.27 13.33
CA VAL A 143 -31.92 -14.22 12.21
C VAL A 143 -30.66 -15.08 12.28
N ASN A 144 -30.83 -16.39 12.40
CA ASN A 144 -29.71 -17.35 12.49
C ASN A 144 -29.17 -17.76 11.10
N GLU A 145 -30.02 -17.72 10.08
CA GLU A 145 -29.67 -18.07 8.71
C GLU A 145 -29.08 -16.87 7.99
N LYS A 146 -27.75 -16.85 7.89
CA LYS A 146 -26.96 -15.74 7.36
C LYS A 146 -26.14 -16.16 6.15
N ILE A 147 -25.92 -15.21 5.25
CA ILE A 147 -24.96 -15.31 4.16
C ILE A 147 -23.93 -14.17 4.23
N PRO A 148 -22.67 -14.42 3.83
CA PRO A 148 -21.70 -13.36 3.69
C PRO A 148 -22.11 -12.35 2.60
N ASP A 149 -21.87 -11.06 2.85
CA ASP A 149 -22.22 -9.98 1.92
C ASP A 149 -21.56 -10.14 0.54
N TYR A 150 -20.37 -10.75 0.47
CA TYR A 150 -19.64 -10.91 -0.80
C TYR A 150 -20.41 -11.73 -1.85
N ILE A 151 -21.20 -12.73 -1.43
CA ILE A 151 -22.02 -13.55 -2.34
C ILE A 151 -23.05 -12.68 -3.06
N PHE A 152 -23.65 -11.74 -2.33
CA PHE A 152 -24.59 -10.77 -2.90
C PHE A 152 -23.86 -9.76 -3.80
N GLU A 153 -22.68 -9.28 -3.40
CA GLU A 153 -21.91 -8.30 -4.15
C GLU A 153 -21.24 -8.86 -5.43
N GLU A 154 -21.00 -10.16 -5.49
CA GLU A 154 -20.43 -10.85 -6.66
C GLU A 154 -21.49 -11.35 -7.66
N ALA A 155 -22.77 -11.26 -7.33
CA ALA A 155 -23.84 -11.68 -8.23
C ALA A 155 -23.82 -10.87 -9.55
N ASP A 156 -23.95 -11.57 -10.69
CA ASP A 156 -23.95 -10.96 -12.01
C ASP A 156 -25.20 -10.10 -12.26
N GLN A 157 -26.33 -10.53 -11.70
CA GLN A 157 -27.61 -9.83 -11.80
C GLN A 157 -28.39 -9.94 -10.49
N ILE A 158 -28.90 -8.81 -10.02
CA ILE A 158 -29.81 -8.74 -8.88
C ILE A 158 -31.11 -8.11 -9.35
N GLU A 159 -32.21 -8.80 -9.14
CA GLU A 159 -33.55 -8.34 -9.47
C GLU A 159 -34.30 -8.06 -8.17
N LEU A 160 -34.58 -6.78 -7.91
CA LEU A 160 -35.33 -6.37 -6.73
C LEU A 160 -36.82 -6.62 -6.98
N ILE A 161 -37.42 -7.50 -6.19
CA ILE A 161 -38.84 -7.77 -6.16
C ILE A 161 -39.47 -6.90 -5.07
N ASP A 162 -40.03 -5.78 -5.52
CA ASP A 162 -40.65 -4.78 -4.66
C ASP A 162 -42.19 -4.81 -4.78
N ILE A 163 -42.85 -4.62 -3.65
CA ILE A 163 -44.30 -4.48 -3.53
C ILE A 163 -44.56 -3.45 -2.45
N GLU A 164 -45.61 -2.65 -2.59
CA GLU A 164 -45.99 -1.67 -1.58
C GLU A 164 -46.25 -2.39 -0.24
N PRO A 165 -45.71 -1.92 0.91
CA PRO A 165 -45.90 -2.55 2.21
C PRO A 165 -47.37 -2.77 2.59
N VAL A 166 -48.26 -1.85 2.20
CA VAL A 166 -49.71 -1.97 2.43
C VAL A 166 -50.27 -3.17 1.66
N ASP A 167 -49.90 -3.32 0.39
CA ASP A 167 -50.33 -4.44 -0.45
C ASP A 167 -49.78 -5.79 0.06
N LEU A 168 -48.56 -5.79 0.62
CA LEU A 168 -47.98 -6.98 1.25
C LEU A 168 -48.77 -7.41 2.49
N LEU A 169 -49.19 -6.44 3.32
CA LEU A 169 -50.05 -6.69 4.48
C LEU A 169 -51.43 -7.21 4.04
N GLU A 170 -52.02 -6.63 3.00
CA GLU A 170 -53.27 -7.13 2.43
C GLU A 170 -53.13 -8.56 1.90
N ARG A 171 -52.01 -8.89 1.24
CA ARG A 171 -51.74 -10.26 0.77
C ARG A 171 -51.59 -11.23 1.93
N LEU A 172 -51.01 -10.78 3.05
CA LEU A 172 -50.92 -11.54 4.29
C LEU A 172 -52.32 -11.78 4.89
N ASP A 173 -53.15 -10.75 4.94
CA ASP A 173 -54.54 -10.79 5.46
C ASP A 173 -55.46 -11.69 4.64
N LYS A 174 -55.28 -11.69 3.32
CA LYS A 174 -55.99 -12.59 2.39
C LYS A 174 -55.51 -14.06 2.48
N GLY A 175 -54.62 -14.39 3.42
CA GLY A 175 -54.12 -15.76 3.64
C GLY A 175 -53.17 -16.29 2.56
N LYS A 176 -52.63 -15.42 1.69
CA LYS A 176 -51.76 -15.82 0.57
C LYS A 176 -50.31 -16.11 0.97
N ILE A 177 -49.92 -15.75 2.20
CA ILE A 177 -48.52 -15.81 2.69
C ILE A 177 -48.30 -16.87 3.79
N TYR A 178 -49.26 -17.10 4.71
CA TYR A 178 -49.19 -18.08 5.80
C TYR A 178 -50.52 -18.83 5.99
N GLN A 179 -50.47 -20.07 6.54
CA GLN A 179 -51.65 -20.77 7.05
C GLN A 179 -52.29 -19.97 8.19
N LEU A 180 -53.63 -19.82 8.19
CA LEU A 180 -54.43 -18.96 9.07
C LEU A 180 -54.05 -19.03 10.57
N ASN A 181 -53.55 -20.16 11.06
CA ASN A 181 -53.19 -20.36 12.47
C ASN A 181 -51.83 -19.73 12.90
N LYS A 182 -50.94 -19.34 11.97
CA LYS A 182 -49.65 -18.68 12.28
C LYS A 182 -49.63 -17.17 11.98
N VAL A 183 -50.71 -16.64 11.42
CA VAL A 183 -50.80 -15.23 10.97
C VAL A 183 -50.79 -14.27 12.16
N ASN A 184 -51.46 -14.61 13.28
CA ASN A 184 -51.59 -13.70 14.42
C ASN A 184 -50.26 -13.46 15.17
N GLN A 185 -49.40 -14.47 15.30
CA GLN A 185 -48.07 -14.31 15.92
C GLN A 185 -47.06 -13.57 15.01
N ALA A 186 -47.17 -13.71 13.69
CA ALA A 186 -46.30 -13.01 12.74
C ALA A 186 -46.65 -11.52 12.59
N LYS A 187 -47.93 -11.16 12.78
CA LYS A 187 -48.46 -9.79 12.73
C LYS A 187 -47.97 -8.91 13.88
N GLU A 188 -47.81 -9.46 15.08
CA GLU A 188 -47.49 -8.65 16.25
C GLU A 188 -46.03 -8.18 16.31
N ASN A 189 -45.10 -8.82 15.59
CA ASN A 189 -43.68 -8.49 15.69
C ASN A 189 -42.96 -8.18 14.36
N PHE A 190 -43.14 -8.95 13.27
CA PHE A 190 -42.34 -8.76 12.05
C PHE A 190 -43.06 -7.96 10.96
N PHE A 191 -44.36 -8.20 10.76
CA PHE A 191 -45.15 -7.61 9.67
C PHE A 191 -45.99 -6.40 10.14
N THR A 192 -45.32 -5.35 10.59
CA THR A 192 -45.95 -4.04 10.84
C THR A 192 -45.57 -3.05 9.74
N LEU A 193 -46.48 -2.15 9.37
CA LEU A 193 -46.27 -1.19 8.27
C LEU A 193 -44.95 -0.40 8.42
N GLU A 194 -44.68 0.13 9.61
CA GLU A 194 -43.45 0.89 9.91
C GLU A 194 -42.17 0.08 9.65
N LYS A 195 -42.12 -1.16 10.16
CA LYS A 195 -40.98 -2.07 9.96
C LYS A 195 -40.81 -2.45 8.49
N LEU A 196 -41.90 -2.69 7.77
CA LEU A 196 -41.84 -3.02 6.34
C LEU A 196 -41.36 -1.84 5.48
N ILE A 197 -41.76 -0.61 5.80
CA ILE A 197 -41.24 0.61 5.15
C ILE A 197 -39.73 0.71 5.35
N ALA A 198 -39.25 0.52 6.59
CA ALA A 198 -37.83 0.56 6.89
C ALA A 198 -37.04 -0.54 6.16
N LEU A 199 -37.54 -1.78 6.15
CA LEU A 199 -36.90 -2.88 5.43
C LEU A 199 -36.88 -2.64 3.91
N ARG A 200 -37.96 -2.07 3.35
CA ARG A 200 -38.04 -1.70 1.93
C ARG A 200 -37.04 -0.61 1.57
N GLU A 201 -36.91 0.43 2.40
CA GLU A 201 -35.90 1.49 2.23
C GLU A 201 -34.48 0.89 2.19
N ILE A 202 -34.17 0.03 3.15
CA ILE A 202 -32.85 -0.62 3.25
C ILE A 202 -32.60 -1.51 2.01
N ALA A 203 -33.59 -2.28 1.56
CA ALA A 203 -33.46 -3.11 0.38
C ALA A 203 -33.23 -2.28 -0.90
N LEU A 204 -34.01 -1.21 -1.11
CA LEU A 204 -33.83 -0.28 -2.23
C LEU A 204 -32.43 0.34 -2.21
N ARG A 205 -31.96 0.76 -1.04
CA ARG A 205 -30.62 1.34 -0.87
C ARG A 205 -29.51 0.34 -1.16
N LYS A 206 -29.63 -0.90 -0.68
CA LYS A 206 -28.64 -1.97 -0.93
C LYS A 206 -28.60 -2.34 -2.41
N THR A 207 -29.74 -2.40 -3.10
CA THR A 207 -29.80 -2.60 -4.55
C THR A 207 -29.16 -1.43 -5.30
N ALA A 208 -29.44 -0.18 -4.92
CA ALA A 208 -28.84 1.00 -5.54
C ALA A 208 -27.31 1.03 -5.37
N ASP A 209 -26.81 0.72 -4.17
CA ASP A 209 -25.37 0.63 -3.90
C ASP A 209 -24.70 -0.45 -4.78
N GLN A 210 -25.38 -1.59 -5.03
CA GLN A 210 -24.86 -2.63 -5.91
C GLN A 210 -24.89 -2.23 -7.39
N VAL A 211 -25.95 -1.55 -7.86
CA VAL A 211 -25.99 -1.02 -9.23
C VAL A 211 -24.82 -0.07 -9.45
N ASN A 212 -24.52 0.79 -8.48
CA ASN A 212 -23.37 1.70 -8.53
C ASN A 212 -22.02 0.95 -8.55
N LYS A 213 -21.81 -0.04 -7.65
CA LYS A 213 -20.60 -0.89 -7.65
C LYS A 213 -20.41 -1.65 -8.96
N SER A 214 -21.48 -2.22 -9.52
CA SER A 214 -21.43 -2.95 -10.79
C SER A 214 -21.18 -2.02 -11.99
N ALA A 215 -21.70 -0.80 -11.96
CA ALA A 215 -21.42 0.25 -12.93
C ALA A 215 -19.94 0.67 -12.88
N ILE A 216 -19.37 0.84 -11.67
CA ILE A 216 -17.95 1.16 -11.47
C ILE A 216 -17.05 0.03 -12.01
N ARG A 217 -17.36 -1.25 -11.72
CA ARG A 217 -16.61 -2.41 -12.26
C ARG A 217 -16.67 -2.47 -13.80
N LYS A 218 -17.82 -2.14 -14.41
CA LYS A 218 -17.96 -2.07 -15.89
C LYS A 218 -17.28 -0.84 -16.48
N ALA A 219 -17.22 0.28 -15.74
CA ALA A 219 -16.60 1.54 -16.16
C ALA A 219 -15.06 1.51 -16.13
N GLN A 220 -14.43 0.61 -15.36
CA GLN A 220 -12.97 0.42 -15.44
C GLN A 220 -12.49 -0.01 -16.84
N ASN A 221 -13.37 -0.55 -17.68
CA ASN A 221 -13.07 -0.94 -19.07
C ASN A 221 -13.55 0.06 -20.14
N LYS A 222 -14.23 1.16 -19.79
CA LYS A 222 -14.63 2.23 -20.73
C LYS A 222 -14.66 3.59 -20.04
N LYS A 223 -13.88 4.54 -20.58
CA LYS A 223 -13.99 5.98 -20.24
C LYS A 223 -15.44 6.46 -20.43
N SER A 224 -16.17 6.70 -19.34
CA SER A 224 -16.96 7.92 -19.04
C SER A 224 -18.11 7.70 -18.04
N ILE A 225 -18.50 8.80 -17.36
CA ILE A 225 -19.81 9.16 -16.75
C ILE A 225 -19.92 9.23 -15.20
N TYR A 226 -19.25 8.42 -14.38
CA TYR A 226 -19.47 8.46 -12.92
C TYR A 226 -18.24 8.94 -12.14
N ALA A 227 -18.11 10.26 -11.98
CA ALA A 227 -17.11 10.87 -11.10
C ALA A 227 -17.57 10.80 -9.64
N LYS A 228 -16.66 10.44 -8.73
CA LYS A 228 -16.88 10.45 -7.28
C LYS A 228 -17.25 11.87 -6.84
N GLU A 229 -18.41 12.06 -6.20
CA GLU A 229 -18.82 13.39 -5.77
C GLU A 229 -17.91 13.92 -4.64
N HIS A 230 -17.59 15.21 -4.71
CA HIS A 230 -16.74 15.90 -3.73
C HIS A 230 -17.36 17.26 -3.42
N VAL A 231 -17.67 17.48 -2.14
CA VAL A 231 -18.24 18.70 -1.58
C VAL A 231 -17.14 19.56 -0.97
N LEU A 232 -17.04 20.81 -1.43
CA LEU A 232 -16.14 21.84 -0.92
C LEU A 232 -16.92 22.88 -0.13
N VAL A 233 -16.45 23.22 1.08
CA VAL A 233 -16.94 24.38 1.83
C VAL A 233 -15.85 25.43 2.01
N CYS A 234 -16.16 26.69 1.69
CA CYS A 234 -15.24 27.78 1.96
C CYS A 234 -15.43 28.29 3.40
N VAL A 235 -14.39 28.13 4.22
CA VAL A 235 -14.40 28.53 5.63
C VAL A 235 -13.82 29.93 5.77
N SER A 236 -14.46 30.76 6.60
CA SER A 236 -14.02 32.13 6.90
C SER A 236 -14.13 32.43 8.40
N ALA A 237 -13.63 33.59 8.83
CA ALA A 237 -13.80 34.10 10.20
C ALA A 237 -15.23 34.61 10.50
N SER A 238 -16.18 34.45 9.57
CA SER A 238 -17.56 34.89 9.75
C SER A 238 -18.28 34.11 10.86
N PRO A 239 -19.09 34.76 11.72
CA PRO A 239 -19.95 34.08 12.69
C PRO A 239 -20.96 33.12 12.03
N SER A 240 -21.36 33.38 10.79
CA SER A 240 -22.29 32.54 10.04
C SER A 240 -21.64 31.30 9.41
N ALA A 241 -20.31 31.21 9.39
CA ALA A 241 -19.61 30.10 8.75
C ALA A 241 -19.94 28.75 9.40
N SER A 242 -20.22 28.71 10.70
CA SER A 242 -20.67 27.50 11.39
C SER A 242 -21.91 26.88 10.75
N HIS A 243 -22.92 27.69 10.41
CA HIS A 243 -24.14 27.23 9.76
C HIS A 243 -23.88 26.67 8.35
N VAL A 244 -23.00 27.35 7.60
CA VAL A 244 -22.58 26.92 6.25
C VAL A 244 -21.83 25.58 6.32
N ILE A 245 -20.92 25.42 7.27
CA ILE A 245 -20.17 24.17 7.50
C ILE A 245 -21.13 23.03 7.85
N HIS A 246 -22.11 23.25 8.73
CA HIS A 246 -23.12 22.25 9.05
C HIS A 246 -24.01 21.88 7.86
N ALA A 247 -24.34 22.85 6.99
CA ALA A 247 -25.06 22.56 5.76
C ALA A 247 -24.20 21.75 4.77
N ALA A 248 -22.93 22.11 4.62
CA ALA A 248 -22.00 21.39 3.75
C ALA A 248 -21.74 19.95 4.25
N ALA A 249 -21.60 19.74 5.54
CA ALA A 249 -21.45 18.41 6.13
C ALA A 249 -22.70 17.53 5.87
N ARG A 250 -23.90 18.11 6.01
CA ARG A 250 -25.15 17.40 5.68
C ARG A 250 -25.23 17.03 4.20
N LEU A 251 -24.81 17.94 3.31
CA LEU A 251 -24.73 17.66 1.87
C LEU A 251 -23.72 16.55 1.59
N ALA A 252 -22.51 16.61 2.17
CA ALA A 252 -21.50 15.58 1.98
C ALA A 252 -22.00 14.19 2.43
N VAL A 253 -22.69 14.11 3.57
CA VAL A 253 -23.31 12.86 4.06
C VAL A 253 -24.42 12.38 3.12
N ALA A 254 -25.31 13.28 2.68
CA ALA A 254 -26.41 12.93 1.79
C ALA A 254 -25.92 12.38 0.44
N PHE A 255 -24.85 12.96 -0.09
CA PHE A 255 -24.26 12.60 -1.38
C PHE A 255 -23.16 11.52 -1.30
N LYS A 256 -22.84 11.02 -0.10
CA LYS A 256 -21.67 10.16 0.17
C LYS A 256 -20.38 10.72 -0.47
N ALA A 257 -20.25 12.04 -0.46
CA ALA A 257 -19.17 12.77 -1.13
C ALA A 257 -17.96 12.93 -0.22
N GLU A 258 -16.77 13.05 -0.82
CA GLU A 258 -15.62 13.56 -0.08
C GLU A 258 -15.93 14.97 0.42
N PHE A 259 -15.49 15.31 1.64
CA PHE A 259 -15.79 16.60 2.25
C PHE A 259 -14.49 17.36 2.51
N THR A 260 -14.36 18.53 1.91
CA THR A 260 -13.18 19.39 2.09
C THR A 260 -13.59 20.77 2.55
N ALA A 261 -12.86 21.30 3.52
CA ALA A 261 -12.98 22.67 4.01
C ALA A 261 -11.77 23.49 3.56
N LEU A 262 -12.02 24.50 2.75
CA LEU A 262 -11.01 25.36 2.16
C LEU A 262 -11.00 26.73 2.83
N TYR A 263 -9.84 27.14 3.33
CA TYR A 263 -9.58 28.50 3.77
C TYR A 263 -8.59 29.17 2.80
N ILE A 264 -8.90 30.40 2.40
CA ILE A 264 -8.07 31.23 1.54
C ILE A 264 -7.77 32.52 2.29
N GLY A 265 -6.51 32.76 2.63
CA GLY A 265 -6.09 34.04 3.21
C GLY A 265 -4.80 34.00 4.04
N ASP A 266 -4.25 35.19 4.27
CA ASP A 266 -3.07 35.40 5.11
C ASP A 266 -3.48 35.53 6.59
N LEU A 267 -3.01 34.58 7.42
CA LEU A 267 -3.23 34.54 8.86
C LEU A 267 -2.42 35.60 9.61
N GLU A 268 -1.39 36.22 9.02
CA GLU A 268 -0.50 37.13 9.73
C GLU A 268 -1.18 38.46 10.07
N ASN A 269 -2.02 38.96 9.16
CA ASN A 269 -2.60 40.31 9.22
C ASN A 269 -3.99 40.43 9.90
N SER A 270 -4.60 39.34 10.37
CA SER A 270 -5.92 39.35 11.01
C SER A 270 -5.87 39.72 12.50
N SER A 271 -6.96 40.26 13.05
CA SER A 271 -7.08 40.52 14.49
C SER A 271 -7.08 39.22 15.30
N LYS A 272 -6.70 39.28 16.59
CA LYS A 272 -6.65 38.08 17.46
C LYS A 272 -8.01 37.37 17.54
N GLU A 273 -9.09 38.13 17.63
CA GLU A 273 -10.47 37.60 17.64
C GLU A 273 -10.86 36.92 16.32
N GLU A 274 -10.47 37.47 15.16
CA GLU A 274 -10.72 36.85 13.86
C GLU A 274 -9.94 35.54 13.70
N LYS A 275 -8.68 35.50 14.18
CA LYS A 275 -7.88 34.27 14.17
C LYS A 275 -8.50 33.20 15.05
N ASP A 276 -9.01 33.57 16.23
CA ASP A 276 -9.64 32.63 17.15
C ASP A 276 -10.97 32.09 16.60
N ARG A 277 -11.81 32.95 15.98
CA ARG A 277 -13.04 32.51 15.30
C ARG A 277 -12.76 31.62 14.10
N LEU A 278 -11.77 31.96 13.28
CA LEU A 278 -11.38 31.13 12.15
C LEU A 278 -10.90 29.75 12.62
N ARG A 279 -10.08 29.70 13.68
CA ARG A 279 -9.64 28.43 14.30
C ARG A 279 -10.83 27.61 14.80
N GLN A 280 -11.83 28.23 15.42
CA GLN A 280 -13.05 27.55 15.84
C GLN A 280 -13.83 26.98 14.65
N ASN A 281 -14.00 27.75 13.58
CA ASN A 281 -14.72 27.30 12.38
C ASN A 281 -13.98 26.18 11.62
N LEU A 282 -12.65 26.26 11.51
CA LEU A 282 -11.84 25.19 10.92
C LEU A 282 -11.90 23.91 11.76
N ARG A 283 -11.82 24.02 13.08
CA ARG A 283 -12.01 22.88 13.99
C ARG A 283 -13.39 22.26 13.86
N LEU A 284 -14.43 23.07 13.75
CA LEU A 284 -15.79 22.59 13.52
C LEU A 284 -15.92 21.80 12.22
N ALA A 285 -15.29 22.28 11.14
CA ALA A 285 -15.28 21.58 9.87
C ALA A 285 -14.56 20.22 9.96
N GLU A 286 -13.40 20.18 10.62
CA GLU A 286 -12.64 18.95 10.87
C GLU A 286 -13.44 17.95 11.73
N GLN A 287 -14.12 18.42 12.78
CA GLN A 287 -15.00 17.59 13.62
C GLN A 287 -16.17 16.99 12.84
N LEU A 288 -16.64 17.67 11.80
CA LEU A 288 -17.70 17.20 10.90
C LEU A 288 -17.17 16.36 9.73
N GLY A 289 -15.88 15.98 9.77
CA GLY A 289 -15.27 15.07 8.80
C GLY A 289 -14.67 15.76 7.57
N ALA A 290 -14.51 17.10 7.58
CA ALA A 290 -13.89 17.80 6.47
C ALA A 290 -12.36 17.66 6.47
N LYS A 291 -11.78 17.36 5.31
CA LYS A 291 -10.33 17.53 5.06
C LYS A 291 -10.01 19.01 4.97
N LEU A 292 -9.11 19.49 5.81
CA LEU A 292 -8.70 20.90 5.80
C LEU A 292 -7.70 21.17 4.67
N SER A 293 -7.96 22.21 3.87
CA SER A 293 -7.01 22.74 2.89
C SER A 293 -6.87 24.25 3.07
N VAL A 294 -5.63 24.73 3.04
CA VAL A 294 -5.30 26.15 3.20
C VAL A 294 -4.53 26.62 1.98
N LEU A 295 -5.08 27.63 1.31
CA LEU A 295 -4.43 28.29 0.18
C LEU A 295 -4.11 29.74 0.53
N TYR A 296 -3.03 30.25 -0.05
CA TYR A 296 -2.59 31.63 0.12
C TYR A 296 -2.71 32.35 -1.22
N GLY A 297 -3.41 33.47 -1.26
CA GLY A 297 -3.37 34.40 -2.38
C GLY A 297 -4.44 35.47 -2.35
N ASP A 298 -4.25 36.45 -3.24
CA ASP A 298 -4.99 37.71 -3.23
C ASP A 298 -6.38 37.64 -3.89
N ASN A 299 -6.62 36.62 -4.74
CA ASN A 299 -7.86 36.46 -5.48
C ASN A 299 -8.60 35.18 -5.10
N VAL A 300 -9.59 35.33 -4.21
CA VAL A 300 -10.34 34.23 -3.61
C VAL A 300 -11.13 33.43 -4.65
N SER A 301 -11.82 34.05 -5.60
CA SER A 301 -12.65 33.34 -6.58
C SER A 301 -11.80 32.46 -7.50
N LYS A 302 -10.72 33.01 -8.05
CA LYS A 302 -9.80 32.27 -8.94
C LYS A 302 -9.18 31.06 -8.23
N GLN A 303 -8.80 31.22 -6.96
CA GLN A 303 -8.23 30.11 -6.19
C GLN A 303 -9.25 29.02 -5.85
N ILE A 304 -10.50 29.40 -5.58
CA ILE A 304 -11.59 28.41 -5.42
C ILE A 304 -11.77 27.62 -6.71
N VAL A 305 -11.78 28.29 -7.87
CA VAL A 305 -11.95 27.64 -9.18
C VAL A 305 -10.77 26.73 -9.52
N GLU A 306 -9.53 27.19 -9.35
CA GLU A 306 -8.33 26.37 -9.60
C GLU A 306 -8.30 25.15 -8.68
N TYR A 307 -8.59 25.34 -7.39
CA TYR A 307 -8.67 24.24 -6.44
C TYR A 307 -9.80 23.26 -6.78
N ALA A 308 -10.97 23.78 -7.19
CA ALA A 308 -12.11 22.98 -7.59
C ALA A 308 -11.78 22.09 -8.79
N LYS A 309 -11.08 22.63 -9.80
CA LYS A 309 -10.65 21.89 -11.00
C LYS A 309 -9.63 20.80 -10.66
N ILE A 310 -8.60 21.14 -9.88
CA ILE A 310 -7.53 20.18 -9.51
C ILE A 310 -8.06 19.06 -8.63
N SER A 311 -8.92 19.40 -7.67
CA SER A 311 -9.45 18.45 -6.68
C SER A 311 -10.75 17.76 -7.14
N GLN A 312 -11.15 17.99 -8.40
CA GLN A 312 -12.37 17.44 -9.02
C GLN A 312 -13.62 17.65 -8.14
N ILE A 313 -13.78 18.87 -7.63
CA ILE A 313 -14.92 19.25 -6.81
C ILE A 313 -16.17 19.29 -7.68
N SER A 314 -17.20 18.54 -7.27
CA SER A 314 -18.50 18.55 -7.94
C SER A 314 -19.46 19.59 -7.37
N LYS A 315 -19.33 19.90 -6.06
CA LYS A 315 -20.30 20.73 -5.32
C LYS A 315 -19.58 21.73 -4.42
N LEU A 316 -19.94 23.00 -4.51
CA LEU A 316 -19.36 24.09 -3.73
C LEU A 316 -20.42 24.72 -2.83
N VAL A 317 -20.17 24.77 -1.52
CA VAL A 317 -21.07 25.35 -0.52
C VAL A 317 -20.49 26.67 -0.01
N ILE A 318 -21.22 27.75 -0.23
CA ILE A 318 -20.84 29.12 0.18
C ILE A 318 -21.98 29.76 0.96
N GLY A 319 -21.66 30.56 1.97
CA GLY A 319 -22.66 31.38 2.68
C GLY A 319 -23.01 32.66 1.91
N LYS A 320 -24.28 33.09 1.96
CA LYS A 320 -24.70 34.36 1.36
C LYS A 320 -23.99 35.55 2.06
N SER A 321 -23.22 36.33 1.30
CA SER A 321 -22.61 37.58 1.77
C SER A 321 -23.67 38.70 1.83
N VAL A 322 -23.68 39.50 2.91
CA VAL A 322 -24.71 40.54 3.19
C VAL A 322 -24.28 41.92 2.64
N GLN A 323 -23.44 41.98 1.61
CA GLN A 323 -23.11 43.28 1.00
C GLN A 323 -24.13 43.66 -0.07
N SER A 324 -25.21 44.32 0.37
CA SER A 324 -26.02 45.16 -0.52
C SER A 324 -25.31 46.50 -0.70
N SER A 325 -24.66 46.72 -1.83
CA SER A 325 -24.33 48.07 -2.28
C SER A 325 -24.83 48.24 -3.70
N PHE A 326 -25.60 49.32 -3.90
CA PHE A 326 -26.28 49.70 -5.14
C PHE A 326 -25.29 49.97 -6.31
N TRP A 327 -23.97 49.97 -6.07
CA TRP A 327 -22.92 50.36 -7.02
C TRP A 327 -21.64 49.48 -6.95
N SER A 328 -21.73 48.18 -6.63
CA SER A 328 -20.55 47.30 -6.52
C SER A 328 -20.74 45.91 -7.14
N ARG A 329 -19.98 45.68 -8.23
CA ARG A 329 -19.31 44.46 -8.76
C ARG A 329 -19.94 43.08 -8.49
N GLU A 330 -20.06 42.32 -9.58
CA GLU A 330 -20.40 40.89 -9.72
C GLU A 330 -20.22 40.06 -8.44
N ASN A 331 -21.26 39.30 -8.04
CA ASN A 331 -21.13 38.44 -6.87
C ASN A 331 -20.03 37.40 -7.13
N ILE A 332 -19.29 37.03 -6.08
CA ILE A 332 -18.30 35.94 -6.11
C ILE A 332 -18.93 34.65 -6.68
N VAL A 333 -20.23 34.44 -6.44
CA VAL A 333 -21.00 33.33 -7.01
C VAL A 333 -21.10 33.44 -8.53
N ASP A 334 -21.41 34.62 -9.06
CA ASP A 334 -21.55 34.85 -10.51
C ASP A 334 -20.21 34.63 -11.24
N LEU A 335 -19.10 35.11 -10.64
CA LEU A 335 -17.74 34.91 -11.15
C LEU A 335 -17.34 33.42 -11.17
N ILE A 336 -17.63 32.68 -10.10
CA ILE A 336 -17.33 31.24 -10.04
C ILE A 336 -18.21 30.45 -11.02
N SER A 337 -19.50 30.81 -11.14
CA SER A 337 -20.40 30.19 -12.12
C SER A 337 -19.97 30.41 -13.57
N GLN A 338 -19.35 31.56 -13.89
CA GLN A 338 -18.81 31.80 -15.23
C GLN A 338 -17.52 31.01 -15.52
N GLU A 339 -16.58 30.94 -14.55
CA GLU A 339 -15.28 30.27 -14.76
C GLU A 339 -15.31 28.74 -14.57
N ALA A 340 -16.35 28.21 -13.92
CA ALA A 340 -16.56 26.79 -13.64
C ALA A 340 -18.06 26.39 -13.77
N PRO A 341 -18.60 26.30 -15.01
CA PRO A 341 -20.01 25.97 -15.22
C PRO A 341 -20.39 24.53 -14.82
N GLU A 342 -19.40 23.65 -14.66
CA GLU A 342 -19.60 22.25 -14.24
C GLU A 342 -19.74 22.07 -12.72
N LEU A 343 -19.59 23.15 -11.94
CA LEU A 343 -19.59 23.12 -10.46
C LEU A 343 -20.97 23.50 -9.91
N ASP A 344 -21.61 22.60 -9.15
CA ASP A 344 -22.88 22.90 -8.48
C ASP A 344 -22.64 23.84 -7.29
N ILE A 345 -23.16 25.06 -7.33
CA ILE A 345 -22.98 26.05 -6.24
C ILE A 345 -24.22 26.12 -5.34
N TYR A 346 -24.04 25.78 -4.06
CA TYR A 346 -25.06 25.86 -3.01
C TYR A 346 -24.84 27.08 -2.14
N VAL A 347 -25.76 28.05 -2.23
CA VAL A 347 -25.72 29.27 -1.42
C VAL A 347 -26.61 29.09 -0.19
N ILE A 348 -26.01 29.00 0.99
CA ILE A 348 -26.74 28.83 2.24
C ILE A 348 -27.21 30.21 2.75
N PRO A 349 -28.53 30.43 2.93
CA PRO A 349 -29.05 31.67 3.48
C PRO A 349 -28.69 31.78 4.97
N ASN A 350 -28.30 32.99 5.40
CA ASN A 350 -28.06 33.24 6.83
C ASN A 350 -29.42 33.30 7.56
N ALA A 351 -29.81 32.21 8.23
CA ALA A 351 -31.09 32.09 8.94
C ALA A 351 -31.21 33.00 10.19
N ARG A 352 -30.16 33.71 10.59
CA ARG A 352 -30.25 34.81 11.56
C ARG A 352 -30.54 36.11 10.83
N GLY A 353 -31.83 36.38 10.66
CA GLY A 353 -32.31 37.71 10.32
C GLY A 353 -31.84 38.76 11.34
N GLN A 354 -31.63 39.97 10.85
CA GLN A 354 -31.92 41.21 11.58
C GLN A 354 -31.28 41.41 12.97
N GLN A 355 -29.98 41.18 13.12
CA GLN A 355 -29.23 42.21 13.86
C GLN A 355 -28.83 43.27 12.84
N LYS A 356 -29.71 44.27 12.69
CA LYS A 356 -29.24 45.60 12.29
C LYS A 356 -28.14 45.93 13.28
N ASN A 357 -26.88 45.80 12.87
CA ASN A 357 -25.82 46.56 13.50
C ASN A 357 -26.17 48.02 13.23
N THR A 358 -26.96 48.61 14.12
CA THR A 358 -27.03 50.05 14.35
C THR A 358 -25.68 50.48 14.93
N SER A 359 -24.65 50.40 14.11
CA SER A 359 -23.44 51.19 14.23
C SER A 359 -23.24 51.70 12.82
N GLY A 360 -23.64 52.96 12.62
CA GLY A 360 -23.56 53.62 11.33
C GLY A 360 -22.21 53.37 10.68
N THR A 361 -22.27 53.18 9.37
CA THR A 361 -21.23 53.53 8.39
C THR A 361 -20.08 54.36 8.98
N LEU A 362 -19.09 53.66 9.51
CA LEU A 362 -17.71 54.10 9.47
C LEU A 362 -16.94 52.89 8.96
N TYR A 363 -16.39 53.07 7.76
CA TYR A 363 -15.46 52.16 7.12
C TYR A 363 -14.53 51.53 8.16
N ASN A 364 -14.48 50.20 8.16
CA ASN A 364 -13.60 49.40 9.01
C ASN A 364 -12.15 49.65 8.56
N PHE A 365 -11.56 50.77 8.98
CA PHE A 365 -10.13 51.02 8.84
C PHE A 365 -9.44 49.96 9.71
N LYS A 366 -8.77 49.00 9.05
CA LYS A 366 -7.77 48.10 9.67
C LYS A 366 -7.05 48.86 10.78
N LYS A 367 -7.00 48.32 12.01
CA LYS A 367 -6.27 48.91 13.14
C LYS A 367 -4.91 49.42 12.66
N ILE A 368 -4.81 50.74 12.52
CA ILE A 368 -3.61 51.43 12.06
C ILE A 368 -2.61 51.29 13.18
N ARG A 369 -1.68 50.33 13.06
CA ARG A 369 -0.53 50.27 13.98
C ARG A 369 0.40 51.42 13.60
N PHE A 370 0.24 52.54 14.29
CA PHE A 370 1.17 53.65 14.21
C PHE A 370 2.52 53.20 14.79
N SER A 371 3.47 52.92 13.90
CA SER A 371 4.86 52.71 14.28
C SER A 371 5.51 54.07 14.46
N LEU A 372 5.88 54.42 15.70
CA LEU A 372 6.61 55.66 16.01
C LEU A 372 7.93 55.74 15.21
N SER A 373 8.57 54.59 14.95
CA SER A 373 9.77 54.50 14.12
C SER A 373 9.50 54.90 12.67
N ASP A 374 8.37 54.47 12.09
CA ASP A 374 8.03 54.80 10.69
C ASP A 374 7.61 56.27 10.54
N LEU A 375 6.98 56.83 11.57
CA LEU A 375 6.64 58.25 11.63
C LEU A 375 7.90 59.13 11.68
N LEU A 376 8.87 58.79 12.54
CA LEU A 376 10.14 59.49 12.62
C LEU A 376 10.92 59.45 11.29
N LYS A 377 10.99 58.27 10.65
CA LYS A 377 11.62 58.12 9.34
C LYS A 377 10.96 58.99 8.27
N THR A 378 9.62 59.03 8.26
CA THR A 378 8.86 59.83 7.27
C THR A 378 9.11 61.33 7.46
N ILE A 379 9.10 61.82 8.69
CA ILE A 379 9.40 63.23 9.00
C ILE A 379 10.84 63.56 8.59
N LEU A 380 11.80 62.72 8.98
CA LEU A 380 13.22 62.91 8.63
C LEU A 380 13.41 63.01 7.11
N MET A 381 12.79 62.10 6.35
CA MET A 381 12.87 62.11 4.88
C MET A 381 12.24 63.37 4.27
N LEU A 382 11.06 63.79 4.74
CA LEU A 382 10.43 65.02 4.26
C LEU A 382 11.27 66.26 4.57
N THR A 383 11.88 66.33 5.76
CA THR A 383 12.78 67.44 6.11
C THR A 383 14.03 67.48 5.23
N LEU A 384 14.62 66.32 4.94
CA LEU A 384 15.79 66.19 4.07
C LEU A 384 15.47 66.67 2.64
N VAL A 385 14.37 66.17 2.08
CA VAL A 385 13.90 66.52 0.73
C VAL A 385 13.58 68.02 0.62
N THR A 386 12.92 68.58 1.63
CA THR A 386 12.59 70.02 1.68
C THR A 386 13.85 70.88 1.76
N SER A 387 14.83 70.48 2.60
CA SER A 387 16.11 71.19 2.74
C SER A 387 16.91 71.18 1.44
N CYS A 388 16.99 70.03 0.76
CA CYS A 388 17.62 69.92 -0.56
C CYS A 388 16.87 70.75 -1.61
N GLY A 389 15.54 70.78 -1.57
CA GLY A 389 14.73 71.63 -2.44
C GLY A 389 15.02 73.12 -2.26
N LEU A 390 15.20 73.58 -1.01
CA LEU A 390 15.56 74.97 -0.72
C LEU A 390 16.97 75.33 -1.23
N ALA A 391 17.93 74.40 -1.12
CA ALA A 391 19.25 74.57 -1.72
C ALA A 391 19.19 74.67 -3.25
N PHE A 392 18.35 73.85 -3.91
CA PHE A 392 18.13 73.91 -5.36
C PHE A 392 17.49 75.24 -5.78
N LYS A 393 16.56 75.76 -4.97
CA LYS A 393 15.98 77.08 -5.18
C LYS A 393 17.03 78.19 -5.04
N TYR A 394 17.90 78.12 -4.03
CA TYR A 394 18.99 79.09 -3.83
C TYR A 394 19.97 79.11 -5.02
N TRP A 395 20.20 77.97 -5.66
CA TRP A 395 21.04 77.85 -6.85
C TRP A 395 20.29 78.09 -8.19
N ASN A 396 19.06 78.59 -8.16
CA ASN A 396 18.23 78.88 -9.36
C ASN A 396 17.97 77.67 -10.27
N PHE A 397 17.83 76.47 -9.72
CA PHE A 397 17.36 75.31 -10.49
C PHE A 397 15.87 75.43 -10.84
N ASN A 398 15.47 74.79 -11.94
CA ASN A 398 14.08 74.75 -12.39
C ASN A 398 13.18 74.04 -11.37
N VAL A 399 11.97 74.58 -11.13
CA VAL A 399 10.92 74.00 -10.26
C VAL A 399 10.60 72.55 -10.62
N ALA A 400 10.70 72.17 -11.90
CA ALA A 400 10.55 70.79 -12.35
C ALA A 400 11.51 69.81 -11.66
N ASN A 401 12.77 70.21 -11.41
CA ASN A 401 13.76 69.36 -10.73
C ASN A 401 13.41 69.19 -9.24
N ILE A 402 12.80 70.21 -8.63
CA ILE A 402 12.33 70.15 -7.23
C ILE A 402 11.13 69.19 -7.14
N ILE A 403 10.20 69.22 -8.10
CA ILE A 403 9.09 68.26 -8.17
C ILE A 403 9.63 66.81 -8.27
N MET A 404 10.63 66.57 -9.13
CA MET A 404 11.27 65.25 -9.24
C MET A 404 11.91 64.80 -7.93
N LEU A 405 12.55 65.71 -7.20
CA LEU A 405 13.15 65.42 -5.89
C LEU A 405 12.10 64.99 -4.85
N TYR A 406 10.92 65.61 -4.84
CA TYR A 406 9.83 65.22 -3.96
C TYR A 406 9.23 63.85 -4.33
N ILE A 407 9.12 63.53 -5.61
CA ILE A 407 8.70 62.21 -6.08
C ILE A 407 9.72 61.14 -5.64
N LEU A 408 11.02 61.40 -5.83
CA LEU A 408 12.10 60.51 -5.36
C LEU A 408 12.07 60.34 -3.83
N GLY A 409 11.85 61.41 -3.09
CA GLY A 409 11.72 61.39 -1.63
C GLY A 409 10.60 60.46 -1.15
N VAL A 410 9.44 60.51 -1.80
CA VAL A 410 8.31 59.62 -1.50
C VAL A 410 8.65 58.16 -1.84
N GLN A 411 9.37 57.90 -2.94
CA GLN A 411 9.80 56.55 -3.31
C GLN A 411 10.78 55.96 -2.28
N ILE A 412 11.79 56.72 -1.88
CA ILE A 412 12.77 56.28 -0.87
C ILE A 412 12.07 56.05 0.48
N ASN A 413 11.16 56.94 0.87
CA ASN A 413 10.39 56.75 2.10
C ASN A 413 9.51 55.47 2.05
N ALA A 414 8.95 55.14 0.88
CA ALA A 414 8.22 53.89 0.68
C ALA A 414 9.10 52.64 0.79
N ILE A 415 10.42 52.73 0.61
CA ILE A 415 11.34 51.61 0.82
C ILE A 415 11.63 51.38 2.32
N PHE A 416 11.82 52.44 3.09
CA PHE A 416 12.28 52.38 4.49
C PHE A 416 11.17 52.23 5.56
N THR A 417 9.93 52.60 5.22
CA THR A 417 8.77 52.43 6.10
C THR A 417 8.21 51.02 5.99
N LYS A 418 7.61 50.44 7.05
CA LYS A 418 6.96 49.12 6.94
C LYS A 418 5.45 49.25 6.64
N GLY A 419 4.81 50.29 7.17
CA GLY A 419 3.36 50.50 7.00
C GLY A 419 2.95 51.16 5.68
N ARG A 420 1.97 50.57 4.98
CA ARG A 420 1.35 51.12 3.75
C ARG A 420 0.69 52.50 3.96
N ILE A 421 0.28 52.81 5.18
CA ILE A 421 -0.36 54.09 5.51
C ILE A 421 0.65 55.23 5.58
N PHE A 422 1.88 54.97 6.05
CA PHE A 422 2.91 56.00 6.13
C PHE A 422 3.38 56.45 4.75
N SER A 423 3.42 55.56 3.76
CA SER A 423 3.72 55.93 2.38
C SER A 423 2.60 56.77 1.73
N LEU A 424 1.33 56.47 2.05
CA LEU A 424 0.17 57.28 1.62
C LEU A 424 0.18 58.68 2.26
N ILE A 425 0.42 58.73 3.58
CA ILE A 425 0.53 60.00 4.31
C ILE A 425 1.70 60.82 3.76
N SER A 426 2.83 60.17 3.48
CA SER A 426 4.01 60.83 2.91
C SER A 426 3.77 61.44 1.53
N SER A 427 2.96 60.81 0.66
CA SER A 427 2.65 61.39 -0.66
C SER A 427 1.76 62.62 -0.55
N VAL A 428 0.83 62.64 0.41
CA VAL A 428 -0.04 63.81 0.66
C VAL A 428 0.77 64.93 1.31
N LEU A 429 1.55 64.63 2.35
CA LEU A 429 2.42 65.61 3.02
C LEU A 429 3.47 66.20 2.07
N SER A 430 4.02 65.40 1.16
CA SER A 430 4.94 65.84 0.11
C SER A 430 4.33 66.96 -0.76
N VAL A 431 3.07 66.78 -1.20
CA VAL A 431 2.34 67.81 -1.97
C VAL A 431 2.10 69.08 -1.15
N LEU A 432 1.72 68.93 0.12
CA LEU A 432 1.49 70.07 1.01
C LEU A 432 2.79 70.85 1.29
N CYS A 433 3.90 70.15 1.55
CA CYS A 433 5.22 70.76 1.73
C CYS A 433 5.66 71.48 0.45
N PHE A 434 5.49 70.85 -0.71
CA PHE A 434 5.83 71.47 -1.99
C PHE A 434 5.00 72.74 -2.25
N ASN A 435 3.69 72.70 -2.01
CA ASN A 435 2.81 73.88 -2.14
C ASN A 435 3.30 75.03 -1.25
N TYR A 436 3.53 74.75 0.03
CA TYR A 436 3.91 75.78 1.00
C TYR A 436 5.26 76.44 0.71
N PHE A 437 6.29 75.69 0.32
CA PHE A 437 7.66 76.24 0.19
C PHE A 437 8.02 76.71 -1.23
N PHE A 438 7.40 76.15 -2.27
CA PHE A 438 7.86 76.31 -3.66
C PHE A 438 6.80 76.83 -4.64
N THR A 439 5.55 77.05 -4.21
CA THR A 439 4.50 77.65 -5.04
C THR A 439 4.33 79.13 -4.71
N GLU A 440 4.15 79.98 -5.72
CA GLU A 440 3.94 81.42 -5.52
C GLU A 440 2.46 81.76 -5.26
N PRO A 441 2.15 82.61 -4.26
CA PRO A 441 3.05 83.24 -3.28
C PRO A 441 3.59 82.26 -2.24
N TYR A 442 4.90 82.34 -1.98
CA TYR A 442 5.60 81.43 -1.07
C TYR A 442 5.07 81.51 0.37
N TYR A 443 5.23 80.42 1.12
CA TYR A 443 4.80 80.26 2.52
C TYR A 443 3.28 80.39 2.71
N THR A 444 2.53 80.15 1.65
CA THR A 444 1.07 80.21 1.62
C THR A 444 0.55 78.96 0.91
N PHE A 445 -0.63 78.46 1.30
CA PHE A 445 -1.27 77.31 0.62
C PHE A 445 -2.11 77.73 -0.60
N VAL A 446 -2.15 79.02 -0.94
CA VAL A 446 -2.98 79.57 -2.00
C VAL A 446 -2.21 79.52 -3.32
N ALA A 447 -2.62 78.63 -4.23
CA ALA A 447 -2.03 78.50 -5.55
C ALA A 447 -2.88 79.24 -6.60
N PHE A 448 -2.44 80.42 -7.04
CA PHE A 448 -3.21 81.27 -7.97
C PHE A 448 -3.01 80.94 -9.46
N SER A 449 -1.96 80.22 -9.81
CA SER A 449 -1.67 79.90 -11.22
C SER A 449 -2.46 78.68 -11.70
N SER A 450 -2.94 78.72 -12.94
CA SER A 450 -3.76 77.65 -13.54
C SER A 450 -3.04 76.30 -13.65
N ASN A 451 -1.71 76.25 -13.52
CA ASN A 451 -0.90 75.05 -13.80
C ASN A 451 -0.56 74.23 -12.53
N TYR A 452 -0.60 74.84 -11.34
CA TYR A 452 -0.21 74.16 -10.09
C TYR A 452 -1.21 73.09 -9.61
N PRO A 453 -2.54 73.29 -9.68
CA PRO A 453 -3.50 72.24 -9.28
C PRO A 453 -3.31 70.94 -10.06
N ILE A 454 -3.04 71.03 -11.37
CA ILE A 454 -2.75 69.88 -12.24
C ILE A 454 -1.44 69.21 -11.80
N THR A 455 -0.41 70.00 -11.51
CA THR A 455 0.89 69.50 -11.02
C THR A 455 0.76 68.75 -9.70
N PHE A 456 -0.03 69.25 -8.75
CA PHE A 456 -0.28 68.57 -7.47
C PHE A 456 -1.01 67.23 -7.67
N LEU A 457 -2.00 67.19 -8.58
CA LEU A 457 -2.74 65.98 -8.89
C LEU A 457 -1.82 64.92 -9.53
N ILE A 458 -1.00 65.32 -10.50
CA ILE A 458 -0.03 64.41 -11.15
C ILE A 458 1.00 63.91 -10.14
N MET A 459 1.56 64.79 -9.30
CA MET A 459 2.56 64.42 -8.30
C MET A 459 1.97 63.47 -7.24
N LEU A 460 0.74 63.73 -6.78
CA LEU A 460 0.03 62.85 -5.86
C LEU A 460 -0.23 61.48 -6.51
N ALA A 461 -0.75 61.45 -7.74
CA ALA A 461 -1.00 60.22 -8.47
C ALA A 461 0.29 59.41 -8.67
N ALA A 462 1.38 60.06 -9.10
CA ALA A 462 2.70 59.44 -9.27
C ALA A 462 3.23 58.87 -7.95
N GLY A 463 3.14 59.61 -6.84
CA GLY A 463 3.56 59.15 -5.51
C GLY A 463 2.73 57.98 -4.98
N LEU A 464 1.41 57.99 -5.19
CA LEU A 464 0.51 56.91 -4.77
C LEU A 464 0.74 55.62 -5.59
N ILE A 465 0.88 55.74 -6.91
CA ILE A 465 1.13 54.60 -7.80
C ILE A 465 2.50 53.99 -7.48
N THR A 466 3.55 54.80 -7.41
CA THR A 466 4.90 54.30 -7.14
C THR A 466 5.03 53.70 -5.74
N SER A 467 4.48 54.33 -4.70
CA SER A 467 4.51 53.77 -3.34
C SER A 467 3.76 52.45 -3.21
N THR A 468 2.61 52.30 -3.89
CA THR A 468 1.85 51.05 -3.87
C THR A 468 2.55 49.93 -4.66
N LEU A 469 3.17 50.25 -5.80
CA LEU A 469 3.99 49.30 -6.56
C LEU A 469 5.21 48.84 -5.77
N ILE A 470 5.96 49.76 -5.17
CA ILE A 470 7.14 49.44 -4.35
C ILE A 470 6.75 48.51 -3.20
N LYS A 471 5.63 48.78 -2.52
CA LYS A 471 5.15 47.91 -1.44
C LYS A 471 4.77 46.52 -1.92
N ARG A 472 4.06 46.41 -3.05
CA ARG A 472 3.74 45.11 -3.66
C ARG A 472 5.00 44.32 -4.03
N ILE A 473 5.99 44.98 -4.64
CA ILE A 473 7.26 44.34 -5.03
C ILE A 473 7.99 43.83 -3.79
N GLN A 474 8.11 44.62 -2.72
CA GLN A 474 8.76 44.19 -1.49
C GLN A 474 8.09 42.98 -0.84
N GLU A 475 6.75 42.97 -0.82
CA GLU A 475 5.96 41.86 -0.28
C GLU A 475 6.13 40.61 -1.14
N GLN A 476 6.13 40.76 -2.47
CA GLN A 476 6.40 39.67 -3.41
C GLN A 476 7.81 39.09 -3.26
N VAL A 477 8.83 39.94 -3.07
CA VAL A 477 10.22 39.49 -2.82
C VAL A 477 10.29 38.68 -1.52
N ARG A 478 9.64 39.13 -0.44
CA ARG A 478 9.62 38.40 0.83
C ARG A 478 8.96 37.02 0.68
N VAL A 479 7.76 36.97 0.11
CA VAL A 479 7.04 35.70 -0.11
C VAL A 479 7.82 34.76 -1.04
N SER A 480 8.46 35.29 -2.08
CA SER A 480 9.31 34.51 -2.98
C SER A 480 10.56 33.98 -2.28
N ALA A 481 11.18 34.75 -1.38
CA ALA A 481 12.33 34.32 -0.61
C ALA A 481 11.97 33.18 0.36
N GLU A 482 10.85 33.30 1.08
CA GLU A 482 10.33 32.24 1.95
C GLU A 482 10.01 30.95 1.17
N LYS A 483 9.42 31.09 -0.02
CA LYS A 483 9.17 29.96 -0.93
C LYS A 483 10.46 29.32 -1.44
N SER A 484 11.44 30.13 -1.81
CA SER A 484 12.76 29.65 -2.28
C SER A 484 13.46 28.85 -1.20
N TYR A 485 13.55 29.40 0.02
CA TYR A 485 14.14 28.73 1.17
C TYR A 485 13.44 27.40 1.48
N ARG A 486 12.11 27.39 1.50
CA ARG A 486 11.34 26.15 1.71
C ARG A 486 11.64 25.09 0.65
N THR A 487 11.75 25.50 -0.61
CA THR A 487 12.03 24.57 -1.72
C THR A 487 13.45 24.00 -1.62
N GLU A 488 14.42 24.84 -1.26
CA GLU A 488 15.81 24.44 -1.06
C GLU A 488 15.96 23.41 0.07
N VAL A 489 15.35 23.67 1.23
CA VAL A 489 15.37 22.73 2.38
C VAL A 489 14.75 21.38 1.98
N LEU A 490 13.65 21.37 1.24
CA LEU A 490 13.00 20.13 0.80
C LEU A 490 13.84 19.35 -0.22
N LEU A 491 14.42 20.03 -1.21
CA LEU A 491 15.30 19.39 -2.19
C LEU A 491 16.56 18.83 -1.53
N GLN A 492 17.13 19.55 -0.57
CA GLN A 492 18.28 19.05 0.18
C GLN A 492 17.90 17.84 1.04
N THR A 493 16.76 17.91 1.74
CA THR A 493 16.24 16.77 2.52
C THR A 493 16.02 15.56 1.64
N ASN A 494 15.39 15.72 0.48
CA ASN A 494 15.14 14.61 -0.45
C ASN A 494 16.46 14.00 -0.97
N LYS A 495 17.46 14.82 -1.30
CA LYS A 495 18.80 14.33 -1.67
C LYS A 495 19.48 13.55 -0.54
N ASP A 496 19.45 14.09 0.68
CA ASP A 496 20.08 13.44 1.84
C ASP A 496 19.41 12.10 2.14
N LEU A 497 18.06 12.03 2.08
CA LEU A 497 17.32 10.78 2.28
C LEU A 497 17.48 9.77 1.13
N ALA A 498 17.82 10.22 -0.08
CA ALA A 498 18.00 9.36 -1.25
C ALA A 498 19.40 8.70 -1.33
N GLN A 499 20.38 9.21 -0.58
CA GLN A 499 21.76 8.67 -0.55
C GLN A 499 21.95 7.56 0.48
N VAL A 500 20.87 7.19 1.17
CA VAL A 500 20.88 6.37 2.36
C VAL A 500 20.10 5.08 2.09
N ASP A 501 20.66 3.94 2.51
CA ASP A 501 20.14 2.60 2.19
C ASP A 501 19.66 1.83 3.45
N SER A 502 19.44 2.53 4.58
CA SER A 502 18.98 1.90 5.83
C SER A 502 17.90 2.71 6.54
N VAL A 503 16.93 2.01 7.13
CA VAL A 503 15.87 2.63 7.96
C VAL A 503 16.44 3.50 9.08
N VAL A 504 17.53 3.06 9.72
CA VAL A 504 18.17 3.81 10.81
C VAL A 504 18.81 5.09 10.28
N GLU A 505 19.57 4.98 9.21
CA GLU A 505 20.25 6.12 8.60
C GLU A 505 19.24 7.16 8.04
N ILE A 506 18.07 6.72 7.52
CA ILE A 506 16.99 7.60 7.07
C ILE A 506 16.45 8.43 8.24
N LEU A 507 16.26 7.79 9.40
CA LEU A 507 15.82 8.48 10.62
C LEU A 507 16.89 9.47 11.10
N GLU A 508 18.16 9.09 11.10
CA GLU A 508 19.28 9.97 11.47
C GLU A 508 19.39 11.20 10.56
N ALA A 509 19.33 11.01 9.23
CA ALA A 509 19.34 12.10 8.26
C ALA A 509 18.16 13.06 8.47
N THR A 510 16.98 12.52 8.78
CA THR A 510 15.78 13.32 9.11
C THR A 510 16.01 14.17 10.35
N VAL A 511 16.59 13.60 11.41
CA VAL A 511 16.91 14.34 12.63
C VAL A 511 17.95 15.42 12.37
N GLN A 512 18.99 15.10 11.60
CA GLN A 512 20.06 16.05 11.31
C GLN A 512 19.52 17.29 10.59
N GLN A 513 18.55 17.13 9.69
CA GLN A 513 17.89 18.25 9.03
C GLN A 513 16.96 19.04 9.95
N LEU A 514 16.17 18.36 10.77
CA LEU A 514 15.30 19.04 11.74
C LEU A 514 16.10 19.80 12.80
N LYS A 515 17.26 19.26 13.19
CA LYS A 515 18.20 19.92 14.10
C LYS A 515 18.82 21.17 13.47
N LYS A 516 19.23 21.12 12.21
CA LYS A 516 19.71 22.30 11.45
C LYS A 516 18.64 23.39 11.35
N LEU A 517 17.37 23.01 11.19
CA LEU A 517 16.25 23.94 11.05
C LEU A 517 15.84 24.58 12.39
N LEU A 518 15.78 23.78 13.46
CA LEU A 518 15.12 24.19 14.71
C LEU A 518 16.08 24.55 15.84
N ASP A 519 17.32 24.06 15.79
CA ASP A 519 18.29 24.17 16.87
C ASP A 519 17.68 23.71 18.22
N ARG A 520 17.11 22.51 18.22
CA ARG A 520 16.40 21.90 19.37
C ARG A 520 16.76 20.43 19.48
N ASP A 521 16.64 19.91 20.71
CA ASP A 521 16.79 18.48 20.98
C ASP A 521 15.60 17.69 20.42
N ILE A 522 15.92 16.53 19.86
CA ILE A 522 14.97 15.66 19.17
C ILE A 522 15.10 14.24 19.71
N VAL A 523 13.96 13.60 19.96
CA VAL A 523 13.87 12.17 20.28
C VAL A 523 13.08 11.46 19.18
N ILE A 524 13.49 10.25 18.80
CA ILE A 524 12.76 9.40 17.84
C ILE A 524 12.43 8.06 18.49
N TYR A 525 11.22 7.61 18.21
CA TYR A 525 10.70 6.29 18.55
C TYR A 525 10.37 5.54 17.24
N PRO A 526 11.24 4.63 16.77
CA PRO A 526 10.94 3.80 15.61
C PRO A 526 9.78 2.85 15.92
N ILE A 527 8.93 2.56 14.93
CA ILE A 527 7.80 1.65 15.08
C ILE A 527 8.10 0.38 14.30
N LYS A 528 8.06 -0.77 14.98
CA LYS A 528 8.17 -2.10 14.37
C LYS A 528 6.97 -2.94 14.79
N ASP A 529 6.28 -3.54 13.83
CA ASP A 529 5.10 -4.39 14.08
C ASP A 529 3.99 -3.73 14.93
N LYS A 530 3.77 -2.42 14.74
CA LYS A 530 2.82 -1.58 15.51
C LYS A 530 3.16 -1.44 17.00
N VAL A 531 4.39 -1.76 17.39
CA VAL A 531 4.92 -1.55 18.72
C VAL A 531 5.98 -0.44 18.66
N LEU A 532 5.99 0.41 19.68
CA LEU A 532 6.98 1.47 19.83
C LEU A 532 8.32 0.84 20.25
N GLY A 533 9.38 1.06 19.48
CA GLY A 533 10.74 0.58 19.77
C GLY A 533 11.43 1.40 20.87
N ASP A 534 12.74 1.19 21.00
CA ASP A 534 13.58 1.94 21.94
C ASP A 534 13.84 3.38 21.45
N GLU A 535 14.03 4.28 22.39
CA GLU A 535 14.21 5.72 22.13
C GLU A 535 15.62 6.04 21.63
N LEU A 536 15.68 6.75 20.51
CA LEU A 536 16.91 7.31 19.94
C LEU A 536 16.95 8.81 20.24
N TYR A 537 17.90 9.22 21.08
CA TYR A 537 18.08 10.62 21.49
C TYR A 537 19.16 11.32 20.66
N PHE A 538 18.86 12.53 20.21
CA PHE A 538 19.78 13.37 19.46
C PHE A 538 19.82 14.77 20.07
N SER A 539 20.91 15.09 20.78
CA SER A 539 21.09 16.37 21.46
C SER A 539 21.79 17.41 20.59
N THR A 540 21.50 18.69 20.80
CA THR A 540 22.31 19.83 20.31
C THR A 540 23.65 19.97 21.05
N GLU A 541 24.67 20.54 20.40
CA GLU A 541 26.00 20.74 21.03
C GLU A 541 25.94 21.63 22.27
N SER A 542 24.89 22.45 22.37
CA SER A 542 24.56 23.35 23.48
C SER A 542 23.88 22.67 24.68
N SER A 543 23.41 21.41 24.55
CA SER A 543 22.62 20.70 25.58
C SER A 543 23.33 19.44 26.12
N LYS A 544 24.64 19.52 26.38
CA LYS A 544 25.45 18.41 26.93
C LYS A 544 25.07 17.91 28.34
N TYR A 545 23.98 18.37 28.95
CA TYR A 545 23.62 18.02 30.33
C TYR A 545 22.12 17.79 30.54
N ASN A 546 21.81 16.63 31.15
CA ASN A 546 20.57 16.19 31.81
C ASN A 546 19.50 15.47 30.98
N LEU A 547 19.76 14.22 30.58
CA LEU A 547 18.72 13.25 30.19
C LEU A 547 17.78 12.88 31.36
N GLU A 548 18.29 12.84 32.59
CA GLU A 548 17.52 12.43 33.79
C GLU A 548 16.49 13.46 34.28
N LYS A 549 16.63 14.74 33.90
CA LYS A 549 15.79 15.84 34.44
C LYS A 549 14.46 16.02 33.70
N TYR A 550 14.29 15.38 32.53
CA TYR A 550 13.14 15.59 31.64
C TYR A 550 12.20 14.39 31.50
N GLN A 551 12.45 13.27 32.20
CA GLN A 551 11.55 12.11 32.27
C GLN A 551 10.34 12.29 33.23
N ASN A 552 9.93 13.53 33.51
CA ASN A 552 8.97 13.83 34.59
C ASN A 552 7.49 13.57 34.27
N PHE A 553 7.20 12.89 33.15
CA PHE A 553 5.87 12.39 32.77
C PHE A 553 6.08 11.17 31.87
N ASN A 554 5.08 10.30 31.68
CA ASN A 554 5.20 9.13 30.81
C ASN A 554 5.24 9.56 29.33
N GLU A 555 6.33 10.23 28.92
CA GLU A 555 6.63 10.78 27.59
C GLU A 555 6.47 9.69 26.52
N ARG A 556 6.91 8.47 26.83
CA ARG A 556 6.66 7.27 26.03
C ARG A 556 5.17 7.01 25.79
N GLY A 557 4.32 7.18 26.80
CA GLY A 557 2.87 7.07 26.67
C GLY A 557 2.25 8.14 25.76
N VAL A 558 2.86 9.32 25.67
CA VAL A 558 2.45 10.35 24.69
C VAL A 558 2.83 9.93 23.28
N ALA A 559 4.04 9.39 23.09
CA ALA A 559 4.48 8.85 21.81
C ALA A 559 3.61 7.66 21.33
N GLU A 560 3.25 6.74 22.23
CA GLU A 560 2.30 5.65 21.95
C GLU A 560 0.93 6.18 21.56
N TRP A 561 0.43 7.21 22.24
CA TRP A 561 -0.83 7.85 21.86
C TRP A 561 -0.76 8.41 20.43
N VAL A 562 0.35 9.09 20.07
CA VAL A 562 0.57 9.62 18.72
C VAL A 562 0.66 8.49 17.68
N MET A 563 1.33 7.38 17.99
CA MET A 563 1.40 6.20 17.13
C MET A 563 0.00 5.65 16.81
N HIS A 564 -0.84 5.45 17.83
CA HIS A 564 -2.18 4.87 17.65
C HIS A 564 -3.18 5.82 16.99
N ASN A 565 -3.11 7.12 17.30
CA ASN A 565 -4.11 8.10 16.86
C ASN A 565 -3.68 8.88 15.62
N ASN A 566 -2.41 8.79 15.22
CA ASN A 566 -1.81 9.51 14.09
C ASN A 566 -2.10 11.02 14.11
N LYS A 567 -2.09 11.59 15.31
CA LYS A 567 -2.38 13.01 15.62
C LYS A 567 -1.27 13.56 16.50
N ARG A 568 -0.92 14.83 16.30
CA ARG A 568 0.05 15.52 17.15
C ARG A 568 -0.44 15.63 18.59
N ALA A 569 0.46 15.45 19.56
CA ALA A 569 0.18 15.58 20.98
C ALA A 569 1.41 16.14 21.72
N GLY A 570 1.24 16.51 22.99
CA GLY A 570 2.31 17.02 23.83
C GLY A 570 2.34 18.53 23.93
N ALA A 571 3.52 19.09 24.23
CA ALA A 571 3.73 20.52 24.44
C ALA A 571 3.12 21.37 23.32
N THR A 572 2.53 22.52 23.65
CA THR A 572 1.85 23.45 22.71
C THR A 572 0.60 22.91 22.02
N THR A 573 0.09 21.73 22.40
CA THR A 573 -1.18 21.18 21.91
C THR A 573 -2.24 21.11 23.02
N ASN A 574 -3.50 20.83 22.66
CA ASN A 574 -4.59 20.63 23.62
C ASN A 574 -4.67 19.17 24.13
N THR A 575 -3.83 18.28 23.62
CA THR A 575 -3.87 16.84 23.90
C THR A 575 -2.57 16.45 24.59
N LEU A 576 -2.66 15.96 25.83
CA LEU A 576 -1.48 15.58 26.63
C LEU A 576 -0.46 16.75 26.77
N SER A 577 -0.96 17.97 26.98
CA SER A 577 -0.19 19.22 26.98
C SER A 577 0.86 19.35 28.09
N ALA A 578 0.86 18.43 29.06
CA ALA A 578 1.81 18.38 30.17
C ALA A 578 3.18 17.80 29.78
N ALA A 579 3.29 17.18 28.60
CA ALA A 579 4.55 16.67 28.05
C ALA A 579 5.54 17.82 27.78
N ASN A 580 6.85 17.53 27.86
CA ASN A 580 7.90 18.50 27.53
C ASN A 580 8.19 18.58 26.03
N TYR A 581 7.85 17.53 25.28
CA TYR A 581 8.07 17.41 23.85
C TYR A 581 6.77 17.62 23.05
N LEU A 582 6.89 18.15 21.84
CA LEU A 582 5.85 18.10 20.81
C LEU A 582 6.05 16.83 19.98
N TYR A 583 5.09 15.90 20.03
CA TYR A 583 5.15 14.64 19.32
C TYR A 583 4.41 14.66 17.98
N LEU A 584 5.07 14.15 16.94
CA LEU A 584 4.59 14.06 15.56
C LEU A 584 4.90 12.67 14.99
N SER A 585 4.07 12.15 14.09
CA SER A 585 4.31 10.88 13.40
C SER A 585 5.05 11.08 12.08
N ILE A 586 6.01 10.20 11.80
CA ILE A 586 6.59 9.98 10.47
C ILE A 586 5.75 8.90 9.81
N ARG A 587 5.03 9.23 8.74
CA ARG A 587 4.01 8.37 8.15
C ARG A 587 4.12 8.30 6.63
N GLY A 588 3.90 7.09 6.10
CA GLY A 588 3.64 6.88 4.68
C GLY A 588 2.16 7.00 4.36
N LYS A 589 1.73 6.37 3.27
CA LYS A 589 0.31 6.44 2.84
C LYS A 589 -0.65 5.74 3.80
N ASN A 590 -0.27 4.57 4.33
CA ASN A 590 -1.18 3.69 5.09
C ASN A 590 -0.75 3.39 6.54
N GLN A 591 0.47 3.79 6.95
CA GLN A 591 0.99 3.46 8.28
C GLN A 591 2.02 4.49 8.80
N SER A 592 2.19 4.51 10.13
CA SER A 592 3.21 5.30 10.83
C SER A 592 4.45 4.44 11.05
N PHE A 593 5.62 4.97 10.69
CA PHE A 593 6.91 4.27 10.78
C PHE A 593 7.76 4.69 11.97
N ALA A 594 7.58 5.94 12.44
CA ALA A 594 8.23 6.41 13.65
C ALA A 594 7.42 7.55 14.29
N VAL A 595 7.71 7.87 15.54
CA VAL A 595 7.22 9.07 16.24
C VAL A 595 8.42 9.92 16.64
N ILE A 596 8.38 11.20 16.32
CA ILE A 596 9.41 12.17 16.70
C ILE A 596 8.89 13.09 17.80
N GLY A 597 9.71 13.37 18.80
CA GLY A 597 9.47 14.36 19.85
C GLY A 597 10.45 15.52 19.73
N ILE A 598 9.94 16.75 19.66
CA ILE A 598 10.75 17.98 19.59
C ILE A 598 10.66 18.70 20.94
N LEU A 599 11.80 19.00 21.57
CA LEU A 599 11.81 19.65 22.88
C LEU A 599 11.27 21.09 22.77
N MET A 600 10.32 21.45 23.65
CA MET A 600 9.67 22.77 23.64
C MET A 600 10.01 23.63 24.85
N LYS A 601 10.71 23.10 25.87
CA LYS A 601 11.01 23.84 27.09
C LYS A 601 12.05 24.94 26.80
N ASP A 602 11.76 26.17 27.24
CA ASP A 602 12.53 27.42 27.08
C ASP A 602 12.41 28.20 25.75
N LYS A 603 11.74 27.69 24.71
CA LYS A 603 11.50 28.43 23.44
C LYS A 603 10.00 28.63 23.16
N ASN A 604 9.65 29.77 22.54
CA ASN A 604 8.30 30.10 22.09
C ASN A 604 7.69 29.00 21.19
N GLU A 605 6.37 29.02 21.05
CA GLU A 605 5.62 28.19 20.08
C GLU A 605 6.28 28.28 18.69
N LEU A 606 6.46 27.14 18.01
CA LEU A 606 7.03 27.11 16.66
C LEU A 606 6.25 28.04 15.73
N GLU A 607 6.97 28.81 14.92
CA GLU A 607 6.37 29.69 13.94
C GLU A 607 5.58 28.89 12.89
N THR A 608 4.58 29.52 12.27
CA THR A 608 3.75 28.85 11.25
C THR A 608 4.60 28.32 10.08
N PHE A 609 5.64 29.08 9.71
CA PHE A 609 6.59 28.70 8.67
C PHE A 609 7.39 27.44 9.05
N GLU A 610 8.00 27.41 10.23
CA GLU A 610 8.76 26.26 10.76
C GLU A 610 7.89 25.00 10.82
N LYS A 611 6.66 25.12 11.36
CA LYS A 611 5.69 24.02 11.41
C LYS A 611 5.41 23.43 10.03
N SER A 612 5.30 24.28 9.01
CA SER A 612 5.01 23.83 7.64
C SER A 612 6.18 23.06 7.01
N ILE A 613 7.42 23.45 7.33
CA ILE A 613 8.62 22.77 6.83
C ILE A 613 8.82 21.44 7.55
N ILE A 614 8.65 21.40 8.88
CA ILE A 614 8.74 20.15 9.66
C ILE A 614 7.79 19.09 9.10
N LEU A 615 6.51 19.43 8.91
CA LEU A 615 5.53 18.48 8.39
C LEU A 615 5.88 17.97 6.99
N ALA A 616 6.53 18.79 6.18
CA ALA A 616 6.99 18.40 4.86
C ALA A 616 8.21 17.48 4.93
N ILE A 617 9.20 17.77 5.78
CA ILE A 617 10.36 16.88 6.03
C ILE A 617 9.90 15.51 6.56
N LEU A 618 8.99 15.48 7.54
CA LEU A 618 8.44 14.22 8.08
C LEU A 618 7.64 13.44 7.03
N GLY A 619 7.02 14.14 6.07
CA GLY A 619 6.34 13.51 4.93
C GLY A 619 7.32 12.85 3.96
N GLU A 620 8.41 13.55 3.59
CA GLU A 620 9.48 13.02 2.74
C GLU A 620 10.18 11.83 3.41
N ALA A 621 10.49 11.93 4.71
CA ALA A 621 11.06 10.84 5.50
C ALA A 621 10.12 9.63 5.55
N GLY A 622 8.82 9.86 5.71
CA GLY A 622 7.82 8.78 5.70
C GLY A 622 7.74 8.04 4.37
N LEU A 623 7.87 8.75 3.24
CA LEU A 623 7.94 8.14 1.91
C LEU A 623 9.25 7.36 1.68
N ALA A 624 10.38 7.89 2.15
CA ALA A 624 11.67 7.22 2.07
C ALA A 624 11.66 5.90 2.88
N LEU A 625 11.14 5.94 4.12
CA LEU A 625 10.97 4.75 4.97
C LEU A 625 10.03 3.72 4.34
N GLU A 626 8.89 4.16 3.76
CA GLU A 626 7.97 3.27 3.06
C GLU A 626 8.65 2.55 1.90
N LYS A 627 9.43 3.29 1.10
CA LYS A 627 10.18 2.74 -0.03
C LYS A 627 11.21 1.70 0.42
N GLU A 628 11.98 1.98 1.47
CA GLU A 628 13.03 1.08 1.93
C GLU A 628 12.46 -0.21 2.55
N ILE A 629 11.40 -0.08 3.37
CA ILE A 629 10.72 -1.26 3.93
C ILE A 629 10.11 -2.14 2.83
N LEU A 630 9.53 -1.53 1.78
CA LEU A 630 9.01 -2.29 0.63
C LEU A 630 10.13 -2.99 -0.14
N ARG A 631 11.30 -2.37 -0.28
CA ARG A 631 12.49 -2.95 -0.91
C ARG A 631 12.99 -4.18 -0.15
N GLU A 632 13.11 -4.09 1.18
CA GLU A 632 13.50 -5.23 2.02
C GLU A 632 12.52 -6.41 1.90
N VAL A 633 11.21 -6.13 1.89
CA VAL A 633 10.18 -7.18 1.72
C VAL A 633 10.27 -7.82 0.33
N GLN A 634 10.49 -7.02 -0.71
CA GLN A 634 10.63 -7.53 -2.07
C GLN A 634 11.86 -8.44 -2.21
N GLN A 635 13.02 -8.02 -1.70
CA GLN A 635 14.25 -8.84 -1.73
C GLN A 635 14.07 -10.18 -1.02
N LYS A 636 13.40 -10.20 0.14
CA LYS A 636 13.09 -11.45 0.86
C LYS A 636 12.18 -12.37 0.03
N ASN A 637 11.17 -11.81 -0.63
CA ASN A 637 10.26 -12.58 -1.49
C ASN A 637 10.98 -13.14 -2.72
N GLU A 638 11.89 -12.37 -3.34
CA GLU A 638 12.68 -12.82 -4.50
C GLU A 638 13.56 -14.02 -4.13
N ILE A 639 14.29 -13.93 -3.01
CA ILE A 639 15.10 -15.05 -2.49
C ILE A 639 14.22 -16.28 -2.22
N GLN A 640 13.02 -16.09 -1.65
CA GLN A 640 12.09 -17.20 -1.38
C GLN A 640 11.56 -17.84 -2.68
N ILE A 641 11.26 -17.03 -3.69
CA ILE A 641 10.81 -17.52 -5.01
C ILE A 641 11.93 -18.32 -5.68
N GLU A 642 13.18 -17.85 -5.64
CA GLU A 642 14.32 -18.59 -6.17
C GLU A 642 14.51 -19.94 -5.47
N GLN A 643 14.41 -19.98 -4.14
CA GLN A 643 14.48 -21.23 -3.37
C GLN A 643 13.37 -22.22 -3.74
N GLU A 644 12.12 -21.76 -3.87
CA GLU A 644 11.01 -22.60 -4.30
C GLU A 644 11.18 -23.11 -5.75
N GLN A 645 11.69 -22.27 -6.65
CA GLN A 645 11.98 -22.69 -8.03
C GLN A 645 13.06 -23.77 -8.10
N LEU A 646 14.16 -23.58 -7.36
CA LEU A 646 15.22 -24.59 -7.24
C LEU A 646 14.66 -25.92 -6.71
N ARG A 647 13.84 -25.87 -5.66
CA ARG A 647 13.18 -27.04 -5.07
C ARG A 647 12.28 -27.76 -6.08
N VAL A 648 11.45 -27.04 -6.84
CA VAL A 648 10.56 -27.61 -7.84
C VAL A 648 11.34 -28.24 -9.00
N ASN A 649 12.41 -27.58 -9.46
CA ASN A 649 13.26 -28.11 -10.53
C ASN A 649 13.99 -29.39 -10.11
N LEU A 650 14.50 -29.42 -8.87
CA LEU A 650 15.12 -30.61 -8.27
C LEU A 650 14.13 -31.79 -8.21
N LEU A 651 12.91 -31.57 -7.69
CA LEU A 651 11.87 -32.62 -7.65
C LEU A 651 11.47 -33.13 -9.04
N ARG A 652 11.43 -32.25 -10.04
CA ARG A 652 11.10 -32.61 -11.43
C ARG A 652 12.19 -33.49 -12.05
N ALA A 653 13.47 -33.14 -11.86
CA ALA A 653 14.61 -33.92 -12.34
C ALA A 653 14.61 -35.34 -11.72
N ILE A 654 14.47 -35.42 -10.39
CA ILE A 654 14.41 -36.70 -9.66
C ILE A 654 13.30 -37.60 -10.20
N SER A 655 12.11 -37.03 -10.45
CA SER A 655 10.95 -37.77 -10.94
C SER A 655 11.18 -38.36 -12.33
N HIS A 656 11.87 -37.64 -13.22
CA HIS A 656 12.21 -38.11 -14.56
C HIS A 656 13.20 -39.27 -14.49
N ASP A 657 14.23 -39.12 -13.67
CA ASP A 657 15.35 -40.06 -13.62
C ASP A 657 15.02 -41.33 -12.83
N LEU A 658 14.07 -41.27 -11.88
CA LEU A 658 13.48 -42.47 -11.28
C LEU A 658 12.56 -43.23 -12.26
N ARG A 659 11.83 -42.53 -13.12
CA ARG A 659 10.86 -43.16 -14.03
C ARG A 659 11.54 -44.03 -15.10
N THR A 660 12.69 -43.59 -15.60
CA THR A 660 13.42 -44.26 -16.68
C THR A 660 13.84 -45.70 -16.34
N PRO A 661 14.60 -45.98 -15.25
CA PRO A 661 14.92 -47.36 -14.87
C PRO A 661 13.67 -48.14 -14.46
N LEU A 662 12.69 -47.51 -13.80
CA LEU A 662 11.48 -48.20 -13.36
C LEU A 662 10.66 -48.73 -14.55
N THR A 663 10.63 -47.95 -15.64
CA THR A 663 9.99 -48.34 -16.90
C THR A 663 10.76 -49.47 -17.58
N SER A 664 12.10 -49.42 -17.57
CA SER A 664 12.99 -50.46 -18.10
C SER A 664 12.85 -51.78 -17.34
N ILE A 665 12.97 -51.74 -16.00
CA ILE A 665 12.75 -52.88 -15.09
C ILE A 665 11.38 -53.51 -15.34
N SER A 666 10.32 -52.68 -15.37
CA SER A 666 8.96 -53.17 -15.61
C SER A 666 8.80 -53.78 -17.01
N GLY A 667 9.45 -53.21 -18.03
CA GLY A 667 9.43 -53.71 -19.41
C GLY A 667 10.14 -55.05 -19.55
N HIS A 668 11.36 -55.17 -19.04
CA HIS A 668 12.14 -56.41 -19.05
C HIS A 668 11.47 -57.50 -18.22
N ALA A 669 10.92 -57.16 -17.04
CA ALA A 669 10.17 -58.10 -16.21
C ALA A 669 8.91 -58.60 -16.94
N LYS A 670 8.20 -57.71 -17.65
CA LYS A 670 7.02 -58.08 -18.45
C LYS A 670 7.37 -59.01 -19.61
N LEU A 671 8.53 -58.84 -20.24
CA LEU A 671 9.03 -59.75 -21.28
C LEU A 671 9.35 -61.14 -20.71
N LEU A 672 9.96 -61.21 -19.52
CA LEU A 672 10.21 -62.48 -18.82
C LEU A 672 8.91 -63.18 -18.38
N MET A 673 7.89 -62.44 -17.98
CA MET A 673 6.59 -63.00 -17.59
C MET A 673 5.76 -63.52 -18.77
N LYS A 674 6.04 -63.05 -19.99
CA LYS A 674 5.34 -63.46 -21.21
C LYS A 674 5.96 -64.78 -21.69
N ASN A 675 5.44 -65.91 -21.20
CA ASN A 675 5.87 -67.26 -21.55
C ASN A 675 5.61 -67.60 -23.04
N ASP A 676 6.36 -67.01 -23.96
CA ASP A 676 6.45 -67.46 -25.35
C ASP A 676 7.61 -68.46 -25.47
N SER A 677 7.37 -69.58 -26.13
CA SER A 677 8.33 -70.68 -26.37
C SER A 677 9.51 -70.31 -27.29
N THR A 678 9.79 -69.01 -27.46
CA THR A 678 10.81 -68.41 -28.33
C THR A 678 11.93 -67.71 -27.58
N ILE A 679 11.83 -67.50 -26.26
CA ILE A 679 12.88 -66.86 -25.47
C ILE A 679 13.94 -67.88 -25.07
N ASN A 680 15.16 -67.71 -25.57
CA ASN A 680 16.28 -68.59 -25.26
C ASN A 680 16.83 -68.35 -23.84
N LYS A 681 17.48 -69.36 -23.26
CA LYS A 681 18.09 -69.29 -21.93
C LYS A 681 19.11 -68.14 -21.77
N LEU A 682 19.79 -67.78 -22.87
CA LEU A 682 20.68 -66.61 -22.94
C LEU A 682 19.92 -65.29 -22.82
N GLN A 683 18.78 -65.14 -23.49
CA GLN A 683 17.94 -63.93 -23.42
C GLN A 683 17.31 -63.74 -22.03
N ILE A 684 16.98 -64.85 -21.34
CA ILE A 684 16.51 -64.80 -19.95
C ILE A 684 17.61 -64.25 -19.03
N GLN A 685 18.86 -64.68 -19.23
CA GLN A 685 20.00 -64.18 -18.47
C GLN A 685 20.27 -62.70 -18.76
N GLU A 686 20.20 -62.27 -20.02
CA GLU A 686 20.36 -60.85 -20.41
C GLU A 686 19.26 -59.97 -19.81
N LEU A 687 17.98 -60.35 -19.94
CA LEU A 687 16.88 -59.58 -19.37
C LEU A 687 16.94 -59.50 -17.84
N SER A 688 17.38 -60.59 -17.17
CA SER A 688 17.56 -60.61 -15.72
C SER A 688 18.73 -59.73 -15.29
N ALA A 689 19.82 -59.70 -16.06
CA ALA A 689 20.95 -58.80 -15.83
C ALA A 689 20.52 -57.33 -15.95
N TYR A 690 19.77 -56.95 -17.00
CA TYR A 690 19.28 -55.59 -17.15
C TYR A 690 18.36 -55.15 -15.99
N ILE A 691 17.49 -56.02 -15.50
CA ILE A 691 16.65 -55.73 -14.33
C ILE A 691 17.51 -55.50 -13.08
N TYR A 692 18.52 -56.35 -12.87
CA TYR A 692 19.42 -56.24 -11.73
C TYR A 692 20.23 -54.95 -11.78
N ASP A 693 20.82 -54.63 -12.93
CA ASP A 693 21.65 -53.44 -13.14
C ASP A 693 20.85 -52.16 -12.97
N ASP A 694 19.64 -52.07 -13.56
CA ASP A 694 18.74 -50.92 -13.40
C ASP A 694 18.26 -50.77 -11.94
N SER A 695 18.08 -51.87 -11.21
CA SER A 695 17.69 -51.85 -9.79
C SER A 695 18.81 -51.36 -8.89
N MET A 696 20.04 -51.84 -9.13
CA MET A 696 21.23 -51.37 -8.42
C MET A 696 21.52 -49.90 -8.71
N TRP A 697 21.29 -49.46 -9.94
CA TRP A 697 21.36 -48.04 -10.30
C TRP A 697 20.35 -47.19 -9.51
N LEU A 698 19.11 -47.65 -9.37
CA LEU A 698 18.06 -46.94 -8.62
C LEU A 698 18.40 -46.85 -7.13
N ILE A 699 18.96 -47.92 -6.54
CA ILE A 699 19.44 -47.91 -5.15
C ILE A 699 20.52 -46.84 -4.96
N ASN A 700 21.55 -46.85 -5.81
CA ASN A 700 22.62 -45.85 -5.76
C ASN A 700 22.10 -44.41 -5.96
N LEU A 701 21.09 -44.21 -6.82
CA LEU A 701 20.44 -42.90 -7.01
C LEU A 701 19.75 -42.42 -5.73
N VAL A 702 18.98 -43.30 -5.08
CA VAL A 702 18.26 -42.97 -3.84
C VAL A 702 19.24 -42.72 -2.69
N GLU A 703 20.32 -43.48 -2.58
CA GLU A 703 21.36 -43.27 -1.56
C GLU A 703 22.08 -41.93 -1.76
N ASN A 704 22.43 -41.58 -3.00
CA ASN A 704 23.03 -40.28 -3.31
C ASN A 704 22.06 -39.11 -3.02
N LEU A 705 20.76 -39.29 -3.29
CA LEU A 705 19.72 -38.32 -2.94
C LEU A 705 19.59 -38.14 -1.42
N LEU A 706 19.56 -39.25 -0.67
CA LEU A 706 19.52 -39.23 0.79
C LEU A 706 20.78 -38.57 1.39
N SER A 707 21.94 -38.76 0.76
CA SER A 707 23.19 -38.12 1.16
C SER A 707 23.12 -36.59 0.97
N ILE A 708 22.57 -36.11 -0.14
CA ILE A 708 22.42 -34.67 -0.41
C ILE A 708 21.39 -34.03 0.54
N THR A 709 20.22 -34.66 0.71
CA THR A 709 19.18 -34.13 1.61
C THR A 709 19.62 -34.10 3.08
N ARG A 710 20.48 -35.03 3.49
CA ARG A 710 21.11 -34.97 4.82
C ARG A 710 22.09 -33.81 4.94
N LEU A 711 22.85 -33.47 3.88
CA LEU A 711 23.84 -32.38 3.90
C LEU A 711 23.22 -30.97 3.93
N ASP A 712 22.00 -30.80 3.42
CA ASP A 712 21.23 -29.55 3.54
C ASP A 712 20.66 -29.33 4.97
N GLU A 713 20.50 -30.40 5.74
CA GLU A 713 20.29 -30.33 7.19
C GLU A 713 21.67 -30.18 7.88
N LYS A 714 21.75 -29.47 9.01
CA LYS A 714 23.02 -29.31 9.75
C LYS A 714 23.51 -30.68 10.26
N ILE A 715 24.31 -31.40 9.47
CA ILE A 715 24.98 -32.62 9.91
C ILE A 715 26.03 -32.26 10.96
N GLU A 716 25.97 -32.90 12.12
CA GLU A 716 27.10 -32.95 13.06
C GLU A 716 28.16 -33.91 12.50
N LEU A 717 29.22 -33.37 11.91
CA LEU A 717 30.36 -34.16 11.43
C LEU A 717 31.13 -34.78 12.60
N LYS A 718 31.44 -36.08 12.52
CA LYS A 718 32.33 -36.75 13.49
C LYS A 718 33.76 -36.67 13.00
N LEU A 719 34.40 -35.52 13.21
CA LEU A 719 35.78 -35.28 12.80
C LEU A 719 36.75 -35.90 13.80
N GLU A 720 37.38 -37.01 13.41
CA GLU A 720 38.42 -37.69 14.18
C GLU A 720 39.74 -37.67 13.39
N ALA A 721 40.88 -37.68 14.08
CA ALA A 721 42.18 -37.74 13.43
C ALA A 721 42.45 -39.19 12.97
N ASN A 722 42.44 -39.42 11.66
CA ASN A 722 42.62 -40.74 11.08
C ASN A 722 43.75 -40.76 10.04
N ILE A 723 44.39 -41.92 9.90
CA ILE A 723 45.45 -42.16 8.92
C ILE A 723 44.79 -42.35 7.55
N ILE A 724 45.20 -41.55 6.56
CA ILE A 724 44.59 -41.60 5.21
C ILE A 724 44.74 -42.97 4.55
N ASP A 725 45.86 -43.66 4.79
CA ASP A 725 46.16 -44.97 4.20
C ASP A 725 45.10 -46.00 4.58
N GLU A 726 44.67 -46.04 5.84
CA GLU A 726 43.61 -46.95 6.31
C GLU A 726 42.27 -46.65 5.63
N VAL A 727 41.95 -45.36 5.45
CA VAL A 727 40.72 -44.92 4.79
C VAL A 727 40.75 -45.27 3.30
N VAL A 728 41.90 -45.15 2.65
CA VAL A 728 42.10 -45.54 1.24
C VAL A 728 41.98 -47.06 1.08
N GLU A 729 42.63 -47.84 1.94
CA GLU A 729 42.54 -49.30 1.93
C GLU A 729 41.11 -49.80 2.16
N GLU A 730 40.38 -49.19 3.09
CA GLU A 730 38.97 -49.51 3.31
C GLU A 730 38.11 -49.12 2.11
N ALA A 731 38.31 -47.93 1.53
CA ALA A 731 37.59 -47.50 0.34
C ALA A 731 37.78 -48.45 -0.84
N LEU A 732 39.00 -48.97 -1.07
CA LEU A 732 39.30 -49.92 -2.14
C LEU A 732 38.50 -51.24 -2.05
N LYS A 733 38.02 -51.63 -0.86
CA LYS A 733 37.15 -52.80 -0.69
C LYS A 733 35.76 -52.59 -1.29
N HIS A 734 35.32 -51.34 -1.44
CA HIS A 734 33.98 -50.94 -1.87
C HIS A 734 33.92 -50.36 -3.29
N VAL A 735 35.04 -50.28 -4.00
CA VAL A 735 35.12 -49.80 -5.39
C VAL A 735 34.49 -50.80 -6.37
N ASP A 736 34.01 -50.30 -7.52
CA ASP A 736 33.45 -51.09 -8.61
C ASP A 736 34.38 -52.27 -9.01
N ARG A 737 33.79 -53.47 -9.13
CA ARG A 737 34.51 -54.70 -9.51
C ARG A 737 35.16 -54.59 -10.89
N HIS A 738 34.67 -53.72 -11.75
CA HIS A 738 35.25 -53.43 -13.06
C HIS A 738 36.63 -52.78 -12.98
N LEU A 739 37.07 -52.27 -11.81
CA LEU A 739 38.44 -51.78 -11.63
C LEU A 739 39.50 -52.80 -12.06
N LYS A 740 39.23 -54.11 -11.93
CA LYS A 740 40.13 -55.19 -12.39
C LYS A 740 40.35 -55.24 -13.91
N GLN A 741 39.51 -54.56 -14.68
CA GLN A 741 39.63 -54.42 -16.13
C GLN A 741 40.56 -53.25 -16.53
N HIS A 742 41.14 -52.55 -15.54
CA HIS A 742 42.04 -51.42 -15.70
C HIS A 742 43.38 -51.71 -15.01
N GLU A 743 44.45 -51.07 -15.47
CA GLU A 743 45.75 -51.11 -14.81
C GLU A 743 45.74 -50.13 -13.63
N PHE A 744 45.46 -50.64 -12.43
CA PHE A 744 45.38 -49.84 -11.20
C PHE A 744 46.71 -49.81 -10.45
N SER A 745 47.23 -48.62 -10.16
CA SER A 745 48.41 -48.42 -9.31
C SER A 745 48.09 -47.56 -8.09
N LEU A 746 48.52 -48.02 -6.91
CA LEU A 746 48.38 -47.31 -5.64
C LEU A 746 49.74 -46.77 -5.21
N ASN A 747 49.82 -45.46 -4.95
CA ASN A 747 51.04 -44.78 -4.53
C ASN A 747 50.76 -43.98 -3.24
N LEU A 748 50.98 -44.61 -2.10
CA LEU A 748 50.81 -43.99 -0.77
C LEU A 748 52.07 -43.20 -0.38
N ALA A 749 51.92 -42.21 0.48
CA ALA A 749 53.06 -41.42 0.96
C ALA A 749 53.93 -42.27 1.91
N ASP A 750 55.25 -42.08 1.90
CA ASP A 750 56.15 -42.79 2.82
C ASP A 750 56.01 -42.34 4.30
N GLU A 751 55.33 -41.20 4.54
CA GLU A 751 55.04 -40.63 5.87
C GLU A 751 53.57 -40.87 6.23
N LEU A 752 53.26 -41.27 7.46
CA LEU A 752 51.87 -41.47 7.93
C LEU A 752 51.13 -40.13 8.01
N LEU A 753 50.31 -39.85 6.99
CA LEU A 753 49.53 -38.61 6.91
C LEU A 753 48.20 -38.74 7.67
N MET A 754 47.99 -37.87 8.65
CA MET A 754 46.75 -37.79 9.43
C MET A 754 45.99 -36.50 9.14
N ALA A 755 44.66 -36.60 9.06
CA ALA A 755 43.78 -35.44 8.93
C ALA A 755 42.48 -35.67 9.71
N LYS A 756 41.88 -34.58 10.21
CA LYS A 756 40.57 -34.63 10.87
C LYS A 756 39.47 -34.89 9.85
N MET A 757 38.86 -36.06 9.90
CA MET A 757 37.84 -36.44 8.94
C MET A 757 36.74 -37.33 9.51
N ASP A 758 35.57 -37.29 8.87
CA ASP A 758 34.55 -38.33 9.04
C ASP A 758 34.88 -39.48 8.08
N VAL A 759 35.35 -40.59 8.64
CA VAL A 759 35.83 -41.76 7.87
C VAL A 759 34.77 -42.27 6.88
N ALA A 760 33.50 -42.31 7.27
CA ALA A 760 32.44 -42.85 6.43
C ALA A 760 32.18 -41.96 5.19
N LEU A 761 32.15 -40.64 5.39
CA LEU A 761 31.98 -39.68 4.31
C LEU A 761 33.22 -39.63 3.40
N MET A 762 34.43 -39.76 3.95
CA MET A 762 35.66 -39.78 3.15
C MET A 762 35.80 -41.05 2.31
N ILE A 763 35.43 -42.22 2.84
CA ILE A 763 35.32 -43.45 2.05
C ILE A 763 34.40 -43.22 0.84
N GLN A 764 33.25 -42.58 1.06
CA GLN A 764 32.30 -42.27 -0.02
C GLN A 764 32.91 -41.35 -1.09
N VAL A 765 33.66 -40.33 -0.69
CA VAL A 765 34.37 -39.44 -1.64
C VAL A 765 35.38 -40.24 -2.48
N ILE A 766 36.22 -41.05 -1.85
CA ILE A 766 37.26 -41.83 -2.54
C ILE A 766 36.62 -42.83 -3.50
N VAL A 767 35.61 -43.58 -3.06
CA VAL A 767 34.85 -44.52 -3.90
C VAL A 767 34.22 -43.80 -5.10
N ASN A 768 33.62 -42.62 -4.89
CA ASN A 768 33.02 -41.85 -5.98
C ASN A 768 34.04 -41.35 -7.01
N LEU A 769 35.23 -40.91 -6.56
CA LEU A 769 36.29 -40.48 -7.46
C LEU A 769 36.83 -41.65 -8.30
N ILE A 770 37.10 -42.80 -7.68
CA ILE A 770 37.60 -43.99 -8.38
C ILE A 770 36.53 -44.56 -9.32
N ASN A 771 35.28 -44.66 -8.87
CA ASN A 771 34.18 -45.13 -9.72
C ASN A 771 33.94 -44.21 -10.92
N ASN A 772 34.14 -42.89 -10.78
CA ASN A 772 34.12 -41.97 -11.92
C ASN A 772 35.27 -42.25 -12.89
N ALA A 773 36.49 -42.52 -12.41
CA ALA A 773 37.61 -42.90 -13.27
C ALA A 773 37.32 -44.20 -14.04
N VAL A 774 36.85 -45.26 -13.36
CA VAL A 774 36.45 -46.53 -13.98
C VAL A 774 35.33 -46.31 -15.00
N LYS A 775 34.35 -45.48 -14.64
CA LYS A 775 33.21 -45.17 -15.51
C LYS A 775 33.62 -44.40 -16.74
N TYR A 776 34.50 -43.41 -16.70
CA TYR A 776 34.74 -42.55 -17.88
C TYR A 776 35.99 -42.88 -18.70
N THR A 777 36.70 -43.95 -18.33
CA THR A 777 37.89 -44.42 -19.05
C THR A 777 37.61 -45.70 -19.87
N PRO A 778 38.32 -45.94 -20.98
CA PRO A 778 38.25 -47.20 -21.72
C PRO A 778 38.82 -48.39 -20.93
N ILE A 779 38.43 -49.62 -21.25
CA ILE A 779 39.02 -50.85 -20.68
C ILE A 779 40.52 -50.90 -21.01
N ASN A 780 41.36 -51.44 -20.11
CA ASN A 780 42.83 -51.44 -20.17
C ASN A 780 43.50 -50.06 -20.07
N SER A 781 42.78 -49.04 -19.61
CA SER A 781 43.37 -47.76 -19.21
C SER A 781 44.09 -47.85 -17.87
N LYS A 782 45.00 -46.91 -17.61
CA LYS A 782 45.72 -46.78 -16.35
C LYS A 782 44.95 -45.83 -15.43
N ILE A 783 44.69 -46.28 -14.20
CA ILE A 783 44.11 -45.48 -13.13
C ILE A 783 45.09 -45.50 -11.96
N GLU A 784 45.49 -44.33 -11.47
CA GLU A 784 46.46 -44.20 -10.38
C GLU A 784 45.88 -43.35 -9.25
N LEU A 785 45.91 -43.90 -8.04
CA LEU A 785 45.57 -43.17 -6.81
C LEU A 785 46.86 -42.83 -6.07
N GLN A 786 47.08 -41.54 -5.85
CA GLN A 786 48.25 -41.01 -5.16
C GLN A 786 47.84 -40.19 -3.94
N THR A 787 48.53 -40.40 -2.81
CA THR A 787 48.50 -39.50 -1.65
C THR A 787 49.86 -38.83 -1.46
N LYS A 788 49.89 -37.52 -1.20
CA LYS A 788 51.13 -36.78 -0.95
C LYS A 788 50.89 -35.63 0.02
N LYS A 789 51.93 -35.26 0.75
CA LYS A 789 51.99 -34.03 1.55
C LYS A 789 52.51 -32.89 0.69
N ILE A 790 51.73 -31.82 0.56
CA ILE A 790 52.18 -30.58 -0.07
C ILE A 790 51.96 -29.46 0.93
N ASN A 791 53.05 -28.86 1.42
CA ASN A 791 53.04 -27.95 2.57
C ASN A 791 52.43 -28.66 3.81
N ASP A 792 51.37 -28.10 4.39
CA ASP A 792 50.61 -28.67 5.53
C ASP A 792 49.25 -29.25 5.11
N GLU A 793 49.11 -29.60 3.82
CA GLU A 793 47.88 -30.19 3.29
C GLU A 793 48.14 -31.63 2.83
N LEU A 794 47.23 -32.53 3.21
CA LEU A 794 47.07 -33.86 2.61
C LEU A 794 46.43 -33.68 1.24
N VAL A 795 47.10 -34.17 0.21
CA VAL A 795 46.59 -34.17 -1.16
C VAL A 795 46.34 -35.60 -1.60
N LEU A 796 45.11 -35.92 -1.99
CA LEU A 796 44.73 -37.18 -2.61
C LEU A 796 44.29 -36.90 -4.05
N GLU A 797 44.95 -37.54 -5.01
CA GLU A 797 44.68 -37.40 -6.44
C GLU A 797 44.34 -38.76 -7.05
N VAL A 798 43.20 -38.83 -7.77
CA VAL A 798 42.87 -39.94 -8.66
C VAL A 798 43.14 -39.47 -10.08
N SER A 799 44.07 -40.13 -10.76
CA SER A 799 44.47 -39.83 -12.12
C SER A 799 44.11 -40.96 -13.07
N ASP A 800 43.67 -40.61 -14.27
CA ASP A 800 43.35 -41.55 -15.33
C ASP A 800 44.03 -41.15 -16.65
N ASN A 801 44.18 -42.09 -17.59
CA ASN A 801 44.66 -41.82 -18.95
C ASN A 801 43.54 -41.87 -20.02
N GLY A 802 42.32 -41.53 -19.63
CA GLY A 802 41.15 -41.52 -20.49
C GLY A 802 41.07 -40.31 -21.44
N PRO A 803 39.88 -40.00 -21.99
CA PRO A 803 39.69 -38.94 -22.98
C PRO A 803 39.77 -37.50 -22.40
N GLY A 804 40.11 -37.33 -21.13
CA GLY A 804 40.21 -36.03 -20.44
C GLY A 804 38.88 -35.34 -20.19
N ILE A 805 38.91 -34.08 -19.76
CA ILE A 805 37.71 -33.24 -19.52
C ILE A 805 37.91 -31.91 -20.26
N THR A 806 36.89 -31.42 -20.97
CA THR A 806 37.00 -30.13 -21.70
C THR A 806 37.08 -28.95 -20.74
N ASP A 807 37.76 -27.86 -21.12
CA ASP A 807 37.90 -26.68 -20.23
C ASP A 807 36.56 -26.07 -19.80
N LYS A 808 35.58 -26.05 -20.72
CA LYS A 808 34.20 -25.62 -20.41
C LYS A 808 33.51 -26.52 -19.38
N ALA A 809 33.81 -27.83 -19.40
CA ALA A 809 33.26 -28.75 -18.44
C ALA A 809 33.95 -28.62 -17.07
N LYS A 810 35.27 -28.37 -17.01
CA LYS A 810 36.02 -28.23 -15.75
C LYS A 810 35.44 -27.16 -14.81
N GLU A 811 34.89 -26.07 -15.35
CA GLU A 811 34.23 -25.02 -14.55
C GLU A 811 32.94 -25.49 -13.88
N LYS A 812 32.24 -26.48 -14.47
CA LYS A 812 30.88 -26.88 -14.09
C LYS A 812 30.76 -28.32 -13.59
N ILE A 813 31.81 -29.15 -13.68
CA ILE A 813 31.74 -30.58 -13.31
C ILE A 813 31.35 -30.85 -11.85
N PHE A 814 31.50 -29.85 -10.98
CA PHE A 814 31.12 -29.95 -9.56
C PHE A 814 29.75 -29.30 -9.26
N ASP A 815 29.05 -28.77 -10.27
CA ASP A 815 27.71 -28.22 -10.10
C ASP A 815 26.67 -29.35 -10.03
N LEU A 816 25.61 -29.11 -9.25
CA LEU A 816 24.49 -30.05 -9.15
C LEU A 816 23.87 -30.29 -10.53
N PHE A 817 23.70 -31.56 -10.90
CA PHE A 817 23.05 -32.02 -12.14
C PHE A 817 23.82 -31.75 -13.44
N TYR A 818 25.09 -31.33 -13.38
CA TYR A 818 25.88 -31.17 -14.60
C TYR A 818 26.35 -32.52 -15.16
N THR A 819 26.08 -32.76 -16.45
CA THR A 819 26.61 -33.88 -17.24
C THR A 819 27.05 -33.37 -18.61
N ASP A 820 28.21 -33.80 -19.11
CA ASP A 820 28.69 -33.39 -20.44
C ASP A 820 27.88 -34.10 -21.54
N GLU A 821 26.94 -33.39 -22.17
CA GLU A 821 26.01 -33.90 -23.20
C GLU A 821 26.71 -34.32 -24.51
N ASN A 822 27.99 -33.96 -24.71
CA ASN A 822 28.70 -34.16 -25.98
C ASN A 822 29.45 -35.50 -26.12
N ARG A 823 29.33 -36.43 -25.16
CA ARG A 823 29.89 -37.79 -25.28
C ARG A 823 28.78 -38.80 -25.60
N GLN A 824 29.02 -39.61 -26.64
CA GLN A 824 28.06 -40.48 -27.34
C GLN A 824 26.99 -41.18 -26.49
N VAL A 825 25.81 -41.27 -27.11
CA VAL A 825 24.47 -41.64 -26.59
C VAL A 825 24.32 -43.05 -26.02
N ASP A 826 25.32 -43.94 -26.06
CA ASP A 826 25.07 -45.38 -25.83
C ASP A 826 25.62 -46.03 -24.56
N SER A 827 26.31 -45.32 -23.65
CA SER A 827 26.56 -45.90 -22.31
C SER A 827 27.09 -44.86 -21.34
N LYS A 828 26.54 -44.89 -20.11
CA LYS A 828 26.97 -44.20 -18.86
C LYS A 828 26.06 -43.05 -18.40
N ARG A 829 24.78 -43.37 -18.17
CA ARG A 829 23.80 -42.54 -17.41
C ARG A 829 24.30 -42.24 -15.99
N GLY A 830 24.43 -40.98 -15.61
CA GLY A 830 24.74 -40.55 -14.24
C GLY A 830 24.09 -39.19 -13.98
N LEU A 831 23.65 -38.92 -12.74
CA LEU A 831 22.85 -37.72 -12.41
C LEU A 831 23.65 -36.42 -12.26
N GLY A 832 24.97 -36.43 -12.50
CA GLY A 832 25.84 -35.30 -12.14
C GLY A 832 25.92 -35.02 -10.63
N LEU A 833 25.46 -35.96 -9.79
CA LEU A 833 25.39 -35.78 -8.32
C LEU A 833 26.65 -36.23 -7.57
N GLY A 834 27.45 -37.12 -8.17
CA GLY A 834 28.62 -37.71 -7.48
C GLY A 834 29.71 -36.68 -7.17
N LEU A 835 30.11 -35.87 -8.15
CA LEU A 835 31.17 -34.87 -7.97
C LEU A 835 30.72 -33.65 -7.16
N SER A 836 29.45 -33.25 -7.28
CA SER A 836 28.87 -32.19 -6.44
C SER A 836 28.78 -32.64 -4.97
N LEU A 837 28.42 -33.90 -4.71
CA LEU A 837 28.48 -34.50 -3.37
C LEU A 837 29.91 -34.51 -2.82
N CYS A 838 30.90 -34.94 -3.63
CA CYS A 838 32.30 -34.90 -3.21
C CYS A 838 32.74 -33.47 -2.84
N LYS A 839 32.34 -32.46 -3.62
CA LYS A 839 32.64 -31.06 -3.32
C LYS A 839 32.02 -30.62 -1.99
N SER A 840 30.74 -30.94 -1.75
CA SER A 840 30.06 -30.59 -0.50
C SER A 840 30.70 -31.25 0.72
N ILE A 841 31.04 -32.54 0.63
CA ILE A 841 31.72 -33.26 1.72
C ILE A 841 33.09 -32.63 2.00
N ILE A 842 33.92 -32.41 0.98
CA ILE A 842 35.27 -31.85 1.15
C ILE A 842 35.22 -30.42 1.71
N LEU A 843 34.29 -29.58 1.25
CA LEU A 843 34.11 -28.22 1.80
C LEU A 843 33.65 -28.25 3.26
N ALA A 844 32.78 -29.19 3.63
CA ALA A 844 32.33 -29.37 5.02
C ALA A 844 33.48 -29.80 5.95
N HIS A 845 34.49 -30.48 5.41
CA HIS A 845 35.73 -30.85 6.08
C HIS A 845 36.81 -29.75 6.06
N GLY A 846 36.48 -28.54 5.58
CA GLY A 846 37.42 -27.42 5.47
C GLY A 846 38.46 -27.56 4.35
N GLY A 847 38.26 -28.49 3.42
CA GLY A 847 39.15 -28.79 2.31
C GLY A 847 38.79 -28.11 0.98
N GLN A 848 39.53 -28.45 -0.06
CA GLN A 848 39.28 -27.99 -1.44
C GLN A 848 39.36 -29.15 -2.44
N ILE A 849 38.43 -29.22 -3.40
CA ILE A 849 38.43 -30.19 -4.50
C ILE A 849 38.75 -29.50 -5.83
N TYR A 850 39.47 -30.17 -6.73
CA TYR A 850 39.90 -29.61 -8.02
C TYR A 850 40.01 -30.66 -9.12
N VAL A 851 40.12 -30.18 -10.37
CA VAL A 851 40.35 -30.97 -11.57
C VAL A 851 41.48 -30.38 -12.41
N LYS A 852 42.34 -31.22 -12.97
CA LYS A 852 43.46 -30.86 -13.87
C LYS A 852 43.58 -31.89 -15.00
N ASP A 853 44.32 -31.55 -16.04
CA ASP A 853 44.64 -32.51 -17.10
C ASP A 853 45.79 -33.44 -16.67
N ASN A 854 45.71 -34.70 -17.10
CA ASN A 854 46.80 -35.67 -16.96
C ASN A 854 47.66 -35.71 -18.23
N GLN A 855 48.97 -35.92 -18.11
CA GLN A 855 49.90 -36.04 -19.25
C GLN A 855 50.32 -37.50 -19.48
N PRO A 856 50.40 -38.00 -20.73
CA PRO A 856 50.15 -37.27 -21.99
C PRO A 856 48.66 -37.04 -22.30
N ASN A 857 47.73 -37.81 -21.68
CA ASN A 857 46.29 -37.72 -21.90
C ASN A 857 45.56 -38.08 -20.58
N GLY A 858 44.37 -37.52 -20.33
CA GLY A 858 43.48 -37.92 -19.23
C GLY A 858 43.10 -36.81 -18.25
N ALA A 859 42.57 -37.16 -17.08
CA ALA A 859 42.20 -36.19 -16.04
C ALA A 859 42.79 -36.56 -14.67
N ILE A 860 42.99 -35.55 -13.84
CA ILE A 860 43.35 -35.67 -12.42
C ILE A 860 42.24 -34.98 -11.64
N ILE A 861 41.51 -35.74 -10.82
CA ILE A 861 40.56 -35.18 -9.85
C ILE A 861 41.12 -35.47 -8.46
N GLY A 862 41.29 -34.41 -7.68
CA GLY A 862 41.87 -34.53 -6.35
C GLY A 862 41.28 -33.55 -5.37
N PHE A 863 41.55 -33.80 -4.09
CA PHE A 863 41.18 -32.90 -3.01
C PHE A 863 42.34 -32.67 -2.06
N LYS A 864 42.20 -31.60 -1.28
CA LYS A 864 43.11 -31.21 -0.22
C LYS A 864 42.40 -31.14 1.11
N LEU A 865 43.04 -31.65 2.15
CA LEU A 865 42.62 -31.48 3.54
C LEU A 865 43.78 -30.95 4.38
N PRO A 866 43.53 -30.15 5.42
CA PRO A 866 44.56 -29.76 6.38
C PRO A 866 45.08 -31.00 7.14
N LEU A 867 46.40 -31.11 7.25
CA LEU A 867 47.02 -32.15 8.07
C LEU A 867 46.82 -31.86 9.56
N GLU A 868 46.67 -32.91 10.34
CA GLU A 868 46.71 -32.85 11.80
C GLU A 868 48.00 -33.51 12.28
N GLU A 869 48.86 -32.74 12.94
CA GLU A 869 50.03 -33.30 13.62
C GLU A 869 49.60 -33.95 14.94
N VAL A 870 49.81 -35.26 15.06
CA VAL A 870 49.76 -35.92 16.36
C VAL A 870 51.11 -35.70 17.02
N LEU A 871 51.16 -34.80 18.01
CA LEU A 871 52.27 -34.72 18.94
C LEU A 871 52.28 -36.03 19.74
N ILE A 872 53.16 -36.96 19.37
CA ILE A 872 53.47 -38.10 20.21
C ILE A 872 54.17 -37.54 21.45
N SER A 873 53.45 -37.44 22.56
CA SER A 873 54.08 -37.20 23.86
C SER A 873 54.86 -38.46 24.22
N ASP A 874 56.18 -38.41 24.05
CA ASP A 874 57.11 -39.39 24.63
C ASP A 874 57.08 -39.28 26.16
N GLU A 875 56.08 -39.85 26.83
CA GLU A 875 56.14 -40.15 28.27
C GLU A 875 55.36 -41.44 28.61
N GLN A 876 56.17 -42.52 28.75
CA GLN A 876 56.01 -43.77 29.53
C GLN A 876 55.03 -44.87 29.12
#